data_AF-A0A2E1LX31-F1
#
_entry.id   AF-A0A2E1LX31-F1
#
_cell.length_a   1.000
_cell.length_b   1.000
_cell.length_c   1.000
_cell.angle_alpha   90.00
_cell.angle_beta   90.00
_cell.angle_gamma   90.00
#
_symmetry.space_group_name_H-M   'P 1'
#
loop_
_entity.id
_entity.type
_entity.pdbx_description
1 polymer ?
#
loop_
_entity_poly.entity_id
_entity_poly.type
_entity_poly.pdbx_seq_one_letter_code
_entity_poly.pdbx_strand_id
1 'polypeptide(L)'
;MDEDGDSVCDLDEVEGCTDEEAVNFDEGATEDDGSCVATVLGCMDPSACNYDFDANSNDGCEFDSCQGCLASAACNYDSDAIYPGPCDFPEPGFDCDGLCLFDSDNDGVCNGDEVEGCTDETASNFDPDATEDDGSCVPNVPGCTDPTACNFESSATIDDGSCETNSCAGCLSTSACNYDEDAIYAGECEFPEEGFDCEGNCISDDCGGCTSEQACNYNPGATFDDGSCEFVSCLEFGCTDPSACNYDEEAAFEDGSCIYAEFPYDCEGECLNDDDGDGVCDEFEVFGCTDSEACNYTEGATNDDGSCTYDCLGCTIEGACNYDPNALIDDGSCDFTSCVVFGCTEEGACNFDPEAEINDGSCDFLSCAGCTDAEACNYDDTATIDNGTCTFPEEGLDCDGNCLADEDGDGVCDADEILGCTDGCACNYDPEATEDDDSCVFEGCSGCIYATAMNYEEDALFDDGSCLFQGCMDEDYANYNPVANFEGENDCSNAPVNADFNTDGMVQLADLLAFLLAYDTAGPVWGMQPWIVEACEVTAFTDEQLLATVSPCQGDDCCGSEGCIYSAALNYNADADQDSGFCLFPGCIDEEAVNFDDLANVDDGTCSYQPCPDFNGDGLVQVVDLMNFLLVWGTTYD
;
A
#
# COMPACT_ATOMS: atom_id res chain seq x y z
N MET A 1 -119.53 31.84 44.50
CA MET A 1 -119.07 32.02 45.89
C MET A 1 -117.85 31.15 45.84
N ASP A 2 -116.69 31.75 45.67
CA ASP A 2 -115.40 31.06 45.58
C ASP A 2 -115.26 30.15 46.81
N GLU A 3 -115.49 28.85 46.64
CA GLU A 3 -115.56 27.86 47.72
C GLU A 3 -114.17 27.34 48.15
N ASP A 4 -113.16 27.45 47.30
CA ASP A 4 -111.80 26.95 47.53
C ASP A 4 -110.73 28.05 47.65
N GLY A 5 -111.07 29.30 47.35
CA GLY A 5 -110.37 30.51 47.74
C GLY A 5 -109.27 30.95 46.78
N ASP A 6 -109.31 30.55 45.51
CA ASP A 6 -108.29 30.85 44.50
C ASP A 6 -108.50 32.18 43.76
N SER A 7 -109.57 32.91 44.09
CA SER A 7 -109.94 34.21 43.52
C SER A 7 -110.45 34.19 42.08
N VAL A 8 -110.76 33.01 41.52
CA VAL A 8 -111.57 32.83 40.30
C VAL A 8 -113.01 32.48 40.73
N CYS A 9 -113.97 32.54 39.82
CA CYS A 9 -115.36 32.17 40.11
C CYS A 9 -115.64 30.80 39.48
N ASP A 10 -116.20 29.88 40.26
CA ASP A 10 -116.43 28.45 39.94
C ASP A 10 -117.26 28.18 38.65
N LEU A 11 -117.82 29.21 38.01
CA LEU A 11 -118.54 29.08 36.74
C LEU A 11 -117.64 29.27 35.50
N ASP A 12 -116.41 29.74 35.69
CA ASP A 12 -115.45 30.09 34.64
C ASP A 12 -114.18 29.21 34.66
N GLU A 13 -114.14 28.14 35.46
CA GLU A 13 -113.02 27.19 35.53
C GLU A 13 -112.99 26.20 34.34
N VAL A 14 -111.79 25.99 33.79
CA VAL A 14 -111.48 24.99 32.77
C VAL A 14 -110.50 23.98 33.34
N GLU A 15 -110.96 22.74 33.52
CA GLU A 15 -110.15 21.61 34.00
C GLU A 15 -109.19 21.10 32.92
N GLY A 16 -107.90 20.98 33.26
CA GLY A 16 -106.84 20.40 32.42
C GLY A 16 -105.46 20.54 33.07
N CYS A 17 -104.40 19.97 32.49
CA CYS A 17 -103.07 20.03 33.10
C CYS A 17 -102.50 21.47 33.08
N THR A 18 -102.28 22.06 34.25
CA THR A 18 -101.75 23.43 34.39
C THR A 18 -100.22 23.51 34.53
N ASP A 19 -99.50 22.38 34.49
CA ASP A 19 -98.04 22.33 34.64
C ASP A 19 -97.33 22.51 33.27
N GLU A 20 -96.66 23.65 33.06
CA GLU A 20 -95.94 23.98 31.84
C GLU A 20 -94.82 22.97 31.46
N GLU A 21 -94.34 22.16 32.42
CA GLU A 21 -93.28 21.15 32.19
C GLU A 21 -93.82 19.75 31.86
N ALA A 22 -95.15 19.56 31.92
CA ALA A 22 -95.80 18.30 31.57
C ALA A 22 -96.02 18.19 30.06
N VAL A 23 -95.86 16.97 29.50
CA VAL A 23 -95.97 16.76 28.04
C VAL A 23 -97.38 17.02 27.48
N ASN A 24 -98.40 17.08 28.34
CA ASN A 24 -99.78 17.36 27.98
C ASN A 24 -100.32 18.63 28.66
N PHE A 25 -99.45 19.60 28.96
CA PHE A 25 -99.83 20.94 29.41
C PHE A 25 -100.93 21.55 28.51
N ASP A 26 -101.98 22.09 29.14
CA ASP A 26 -103.05 22.83 28.47
C ASP A 26 -103.01 24.30 28.92
N GLU A 27 -102.56 25.18 28.03
CA GLU A 27 -102.47 26.63 28.26
C GLU A 27 -103.83 27.29 28.58
N GLY A 28 -104.94 26.60 28.29
CA GLY A 28 -106.29 27.04 28.61
C GLY A 28 -106.85 26.58 29.96
N ALA A 29 -106.14 25.69 30.67
CA ALA A 29 -106.58 25.18 31.95
C ALA A 29 -106.38 26.22 33.06
N THR A 30 -107.41 26.41 33.90
CA THR A 30 -107.37 27.29 35.07
C THR A 30 -107.40 26.51 36.38
N GLU A 31 -107.73 25.21 36.33
CA GLU A 31 -107.67 24.27 37.45
C GLU A 31 -107.07 22.94 36.99
N ASP A 32 -106.14 22.39 37.77
CA ASP A 32 -105.47 21.12 37.46
C ASP A 32 -106.40 19.93 37.75
N ASP A 33 -106.76 19.18 36.70
CA ASP A 33 -107.59 17.98 36.80
C ASP A 33 -106.78 16.71 37.19
N GLY A 34 -105.47 16.88 37.41
CA GLY A 34 -104.54 15.81 37.74
C GLY A 34 -104.13 14.96 36.53
N SER A 35 -104.40 15.42 35.31
CA SER A 35 -104.02 14.73 34.08
C SER A 35 -102.57 14.94 33.65
N CYS A 36 -101.78 15.75 34.36
CA CYS A 36 -100.39 16.04 34.00
C CYS A 36 -99.50 14.78 33.91
N VAL A 37 -98.86 14.59 32.76
CA VAL A 37 -97.88 13.54 32.50
C VAL A 37 -96.48 14.14 32.59
N ALA A 38 -95.71 13.69 33.58
CA ALA A 38 -94.34 14.15 33.79
C ALA A 38 -93.41 13.76 32.64
N THR A 39 -92.52 14.68 32.28
CA THR A 39 -91.46 14.44 31.28
C THR A 39 -90.38 13.54 31.89
N VAL A 40 -90.15 12.36 31.29
CA VAL A 40 -89.06 11.44 31.66
C VAL A 40 -88.01 11.51 30.54
N LEU A 41 -86.85 12.05 30.89
CA LEU A 41 -85.72 12.23 29.98
C LEU A 41 -84.88 10.95 29.90
N GLY A 42 -84.52 10.54 28.69
CA GLY A 42 -83.62 9.42 28.43
C GLY A 42 -83.60 9.01 26.96
N CYS A 43 -82.58 8.26 26.54
CA CYS A 43 -82.52 7.79 25.15
C CYS A 43 -83.63 6.78 24.87
N MET A 44 -84.40 7.01 23.81
CA MET A 44 -85.51 6.14 23.41
C MET A 44 -85.12 5.08 22.36
N ASP A 45 -83.85 5.00 21.97
CA ASP A 45 -83.32 3.99 21.03
C ASP A 45 -82.81 2.76 21.80
N PRO A 46 -83.42 1.57 21.65
CA PRO A 46 -83.00 0.35 22.34
C PRO A 46 -81.56 -0.09 22.04
N SER A 47 -80.93 0.49 21.02
CA SER A 47 -79.57 0.16 20.58
C SER A 47 -78.50 1.01 21.28
N ALA A 48 -78.90 2.09 21.98
CA ALA A 48 -77.99 2.97 22.70
C ALA A 48 -77.60 2.40 24.07
N CYS A 49 -76.37 2.68 24.50
CA CYS A 49 -75.83 2.26 25.79
C CYS A 49 -76.60 2.90 26.97
N ASN A 50 -77.16 4.09 26.79
CA ASN A 50 -77.96 4.80 27.79
C ASN A 50 -79.48 4.74 27.51
N TYR A 51 -79.96 3.68 26.85
CA TYR A 51 -81.39 3.46 26.59
C TYR A 51 -82.20 3.38 27.89
N ASP A 52 -83.26 4.19 27.99
CA ASP A 52 -84.25 4.12 29.06
C ASP A 52 -85.64 3.82 28.47
N PHE A 53 -86.22 2.68 28.86
CA PHE A 53 -87.53 2.25 28.38
C PHE A 53 -88.67 3.14 28.87
N ASP A 54 -88.49 3.82 30.01
CA ASP A 54 -89.51 4.67 30.62
C ASP A 54 -89.42 6.14 30.13
N ALA A 55 -88.39 6.49 29.35
CA ALA A 55 -88.23 7.82 28.78
C ALA A 55 -89.35 8.15 27.77
N ASN A 56 -89.94 9.32 27.94
CA ASN A 56 -90.97 9.86 27.04
C ASN A 56 -90.52 11.13 26.30
N SER A 57 -89.29 11.59 26.56
CA SER A 57 -88.62 12.68 25.84
C SER A 57 -87.13 12.38 25.70
N ASN A 58 -86.60 12.41 24.48
CA ASN A 58 -85.21 12.05 24.19
C ASN A 58 -84.25 13.20 24.53
N ASP A 59 -83.25 12.95 25.39
CA ASP A 59 -82.25 13.92 25.83
C ASP A 59 -80.82 13.63 25.32
N GLY A 60 -80.63 12.56 24.53
CA GLY A 60 -79.38 12.22 23.85
C GLY A 60 -79.03 10.74 23.96
N CYS A 61 -78.68 10.12 22.83
CA CYS A 61 -78.31 8.69 22.77
C CYS A 61 -76.80 8.52 22.62
N GLU A 62 -76.18 7.74 23.50
CA GLU A 62 -74.76 7.38 23.46
C GLU A 62 -74.59 5.92 23.03
N PHE A 63 -73.72 5.66 22.06
CA PHE A 63 -73.53 4.33 21.48
C PHE A 63 -72.14 3.74 21.73
N ASP A 64 -71.19 4.55 22.21
CA ASP A 64 -69.78 4.18 22.27
C ASP A 64 -69.34 3.77 23.69
N SER A 65 -70.10 4.12 24.73
CA SER A 65 -69.72 3.89 26.13
C SER A 65 -69.84 2.44 26.62
N CYS A 66 -70.40 1.55 25.81
CA CYS A 66 -70.54 0.12 26.13
C CYS A 66 -69.81 -0.80 25.14
N GLN A 67 -68.87 -0.25 24.36
CA GLN A 67 -67.99 -1.00 23.48
C GLN A 67 -66.64 -1.26 24.18
N GLY A 68 -66.22 -2.53 24.26
CA GLY A 68 -64.97 -2.94 24.89
C GLY A 68 -64.59 -4.37 24.52
N CYS A 69 -63.37 -4.80 24.87
CA CYS A 69 -62.92 -6.14 24.50
C CYS A 69 -63.62 -7.22 25.35
N LEU A 70 -64.40 -8.09 24.71
CA LEU A 70 -65.10 -9.20 25.38
C LEU A 70 -64.26 -10.49 25.48
N ALA A 71 -63.04 -10.50 24.97
CA ALA A 71 -62.16 -11.66 25.01
C ALA A 71 -61.37 -11.68 26.33
N SER A 72 -61.69 -12.63 27.22
CA SER A 72 -61.08 -12.74 28.56
C SER A 72 -59.57 -13.03 28.56
N ALA A 73 -58.96 -13.26 27.39
CA ALA A 73 -57.52 -13.46 27.22
C ALA A 73 -56.80 -12.20 26.72
N ALA A 74 -57.52 -11.12 26.44
CA ALA A 74 -56.94 -9.85 26.03
C ALA A 74 -56.55 -9.01 27.26
N CYS A 75 -55.49 -8.22 27.11
CA CYS A 75 -54.96 -7.32 28.13
C CYS A 75 -55.89 -6.16 28.46
N ASN A 76 -56.69 -5.73 27.47
CA ASN A 76 -57.70 -4.69 27.62
C ASN A 76 -59.12 -5.27 27.78
N TYR A 77 -59.25 -6.49 28.31
CA TYR A 77 -60.54 -7.14 28.55
C TYR A 77 -61.44 -6.30 29.47
N ASP A 78 -62.66 -6.03 29.00
CA ASP A 78 -63.69 -5.31 29.73
C ASP A 78 -64.91 -6.23 29.93
N SER A 79 -65.16 -6.59 31.19
CA SER A 79 -66.27 -7.46 31.56
C SER A 79 -67.65 -6.78 31.51
N ASP A 80 -67.69 -5.46 31.47
CA ASP A 80 -68.92 -4.66 31.47
C ASP A 80 -69.32 -4.20 30.07
N ALA A 81 -68.47 -4.46 29.05
CA ALA A 81 -68.80 -4.22 27.65
C ALA A 81 -70.01 -5.07 27.21
N ILE A 82 -70.85 -4.50 26.36
CA ILE A 82 -72.03 -5.16 25.79
C ILE A 82 -71.82 -5.42 24.29
N TYR A 83 -71.04 -4.56 23.63
CA TYR A 83 -70.67 -4.69 22.22
C TYR A 83 -69.16 -4.93 22.05
N PRO A 84 -68.75 -5.80 21.11
CA PRO A 84 -67.34 -6.11 20.90
C PRO A 84 -66.55 -4.91 20.35
N GLY A 85 -65.51 -4.51 21.09
CA GLY A 85 -64.47 -3.57 20.69
C GLY A 85 -63.14 -4.24 20.33
N PRO A 86 -62.12 -3.46 19.93
CA PRO A 86 -60.78 -3.97 19.64
C PRO A 86 -60.14 -4.60 20.89
N CYS A 87 -59.48 -5.75 20.70
CA CYS A 87 -58.82 -6.51 21.76
C CYS A 87 -57.31 -6.50 21.55
N ASP A 88 -56.57 -6.16 22.59
CA ASP A 88 -55.10 -6.20 22.62
C ASP A 88 -54.67 -7.47 23.34
N PHE A 89 -53.99 -8.38 22.65
CA PHE A 89 -53.50 -9.63 23.23
C PHE A 89 -52.00 -9.52 23.53
N PRO A 90 -51.49 -10.21 24.56
CA PRO A 90 -50.06 -10.24 24.79
C PRO A 90 -49.38 -11.06 23.69
N GLU A 91 -48.11 -10.73 23.41
CA GLU A 91 -47.30 -11.50 22.48
C GLU A 91 -47.13 -12.95 22.96
N PRO A 92 -47.09 -13.96 22.07
CA PRO A 92 -46.93 -15.35 22.47
C PRO A 92 -45.65 -15.57 23.29
N GLY A 93 -45.79 -15.94 24.56
CA GLY A 93 -44.65 -16.14 25.49
C GLY A 93 -44.55 -15.07 26.58
N PHE A 94 -45.25 -13.94 26.41
CA PHE A 94 -45.29 -12.82 27.34
C PHE A 94 -46.66 -12.67 28.01
N ASP A 95 -46.71 -12.02 29.15
CA ASP A 95 -47.95 -11.54 29.76
C ASP A 95 -48.32 -10.13 29.28
N CYS A 96 -49.44 -9.62 29.80
CA CYS A 96 -49.99 -8.32 29.39
C CYS A 96 -49.20 -7.10 29.85
N ASP A 97 -48.23 -7.30 30.74
CA ASP A 97 -47.29 -6.26 31.18
C ASP A 97 -45.94 -6.37 30.42
N GLY A 98 -45.84 -7.30 29.46
CA GLY A 98 -44.64 -7.55 28.66
C GLY A 98 -43.58 -8.39 29.39
N LEU A 99 -43.96 -9.14 30.43
CA LEU A 99 -43.03 -10.00 31.16
C LEU A 99 -43.03 -11.41 30.59
N CYS A 100 -41.84 -11.99 30.44
CA CYS A 100 -41.68 -13.34 29.96
C CYS A 100 -42.27 -14.38 30.93
N LEU A 101 -43.04 -15.34 30.40
CA LEU A 101 -43.67 -16.39 31.21
C LEU A 101 -42.72 -17.58 31.50
N PHE A 102 -41.66 -17.74 30.70
CA PHE A 102 -40.63 -18.78 30.84
C PHE A 102 -39.24 -18.19 30.58
N ASP A 103 -38.64 -17.76 31.67
CA ASP A 103 -37.32 -17.15 31.79
C ASP A 103 -36.60 -17.95 32.89
N SER A 104 -35.65 -18.80 32.49
CA SER A 104 -35.01 -19.80 33.35
C SER A 104 -33.93 -19.21 34.25
N ASP A 105 -33.23 -18.19 33.77
CA ASP A 105 -32.06 -17.59 34.42
C ASP A 105 -32.32 -16.17 34.97
N ASN A 106 -33.51 -15.63 34.72
CA ASN A 106 -34.04 -14.37 35.20
C ASN A 106 -33.31 -13.12 34.68
N ASP A 107 -32.78 -13.18 33.46
CA ASP A 107 -32.09 -12.07 32.80
C ASP A 107 -33.04 -11.09 32.06
N GLY A 108 -34.30 -11.50 31.84
CA GLY A 108 -35.34 -10.71 31.18
C GLY A 108 -35.55 -11.03 29.70
N VAL A 109 -34.81 -11.99 29.14
CA VAL A 109 -35.03 -12.61 27.82
C VAL A 109 -35.85 -13.89 28.00
N CYS A 110 -36.69 -14.22 27.01
CA CYS A 110 -37.43 -15.47 27.07
C CYS A 110 -36.57 -16.63 26.58
N ASN A 111 -36.71 -17.82 27.19
CA ASN A 111 -35.98 -19.03 26.77
C ASN A 111 -36.17 -19.42 25.28
N GLY A 112 -37.21 -18.91 24.62
CA GLY A 112 -37.46 -19.16 23.19
C GLY A 112 -36.72 -18.20 22.26
N ASP A 113 -36.22 -17.10 22.82
CA ASP A 113 -35.54 -15.99 22.17
C ASP A 113 -34.08 -15.87 22.66
N GLU A 114 -33.62 -16.85 23.45
CA GLU A 114 -32.21 -17.01 23.83
C GLU A 114 -31.37 -17.36 22.59
N VAL A 115 -30.30 -16.58 22.38
CA VAL A 115 -29.32 -16.81 21.33
C VAL A 115 -28.05 -17.31 22.03
N GLU A 116 -27.76 -18.60 21.85
CA GLU A 116 -26.55 -19.25 22.34
C GLU A 116 -25.33 -18.73 21.58
N GLY A 117 -24.32 -18.20 22.29
CA GLY A 117 -23.07 -17.74 21.71
C GLY A 117 -22.16 -17.09 22.75
N CYS A 118 -20.96 -16.64 22.37
CA CYS A 118 -20.03 -16.07 23.34
C CYS A 118 -20.45 -14.66 23.77
N THR A 119 -20.76 -14.48 25.06
CA THR A 119 -21.17 -13.17 25.63
C THR A 119 -20.00 -12.33 26.18
N ASP A 120 -18.75 -12.79 26.07
CA ASP A 120 -17.56 -12.07 26.56
C ASP A 120 -17.02 -11.11 25.50
N GLU A 121 -17.20 -9.80 25.71
CA GLU A 121 -16.72 -8.72 24.81
C GLU A 121 -15.19 -8.76 24.55
N THR A 122 -14.43 -9.52 25.35
CA THR A 122 -12.97 -9.66 25.20
C THR A 122 -12.54 -10.95 24.50
N ALA A 123 -13.48 -11.78 24.04
CA ALA A 123 -13.21 -12.99 23.26
C ALA A 123 -13.20 -12.70 21.75
N SER A 124 -12.45 -13.49 20.97
CA SER A 124 -12.31 -13.31 19.51
C SER A 124 -13.58 -13.68 18.74
N ASN A 125 -14.43 -14.52 19.31
CA ASN A 125 -15.71 -14.91 18.74
C ASN A 125 -16.90 -14.35 19.54
N PHE A 126 -16.71 -13.19 20.18
CA PHE A 126 -17.81 -12.46 20.82
C PHE A 126 -18.96 -12.27 19.83
N ASP A 127 -20.15 -12.69 20.23
CA ASP A 127 -21.37 -12.51 19.46
C ASP A 127 -22.23 -11.44 20.16
N PRO A 128 -22.38 -10.23 19.59
CA PRO A 128 -23.16 -9.16 20.19
C PRO A 128 -24.66 -9.46 20.28
N ASP A 129 -25.15 -10.48 19.55
CA ASP A 129 -26.55 -10.93 19.59
C ASP A 129 -26.75 -12.10 20.58
N ALA A 130 -25.67 -12.67 21.14
CA ALA A 130 -25.78 -13.75 22.12
C ALA A 130 -26.35 -13.25 23.45
N THR A 131 -27.41 -13.91 23.91
CA THR A 131 -28.05 -13.63 25.20
C THR A 131 -27.74 -14.71 26.24
N GLU A 132 -27.17 -15.86 25.84
CA GLU A 132 -26.68 -16.88 26.77
C GLU A 132 -25.31 -17.46 26.32
N ASP A 133 -24.36 -17.57 27.27
CA ASP A 133 -23.02 -18.12 27.02
C ASP A 133 -23.05 -19.65 26.90
N ASP A 134 -22.79 -20.15 25.70
CA ASP A 134 -22.72 -21.59 25.40
C ASP A 134 -21.34 -22.22 25.73
N GLY A 135 -20.41 -21.42 26.25
CA GLY A 135 -19.04 -21.81 26.55
C GLY A 135 -18.13 -21.89 25.33
N SER A 136 -18.55 -21.34 24.18
CA SER A 136 -17.75 -21.27 22.96
C SER A 136 -16.71 -20.16 22.96
N CYS A 137 -16.65 -19.29 23.98
CA CYS A 137 -15.72 -18.16 24.02
C CYS A 137 -14.25 -18.57 23.81
N VAL A 138 -13.64 -18.01 22.76
CA VAL A 138 -12.25 -18.18 22.38
C VAL A 138 -11.44 -17.00 22.95
N PRO A 139 -10.54 -17.23 23.92
CA PRO A 139 -9.75 -16.17 24.52
C PRO A 139 -8.89 -15.47 23.49
N ASN A 140 -8.80 -14.14 23.57
CA ASN A 140 -7.80 -13.38 22.82
C ASN A 140 -6.41 -13.66 23.39
N VAL A 141 -5.61 -14.41 22.64
CA VAL A 141 -4.19 -14.66 22.94
C VAL A 141 -3.36 -13.82 21.97
N PRO A 142 -2.80 -12.68 22.41
CA PRO A 142 -1.91 -11.86 21.59
C PRO A 142 -0.60 -12.60 21.36
N GLY A 143 -0.14 -12.65 20.11
CA GLY A 143 1.14 -13.23 19.72
C GLY A 143 1.20 -13.39 18.20
N CYS A 144 2.34 -13.82 17.66
CA CYS A 144 2.48 -13.92 16.21
C CYS A 144 1.60 -15.05 15.63
N THR A 145 0.66 -14.70 14.74
CA THR A 145 -0.26 -15.65 14.09
C THR A 145 0.23 -16.16 12.74
N ASP A 146 1.33 -15.62 12.21
CA ASP A 146 1.90 -16.01 10.92
C ASP A 146 2.71 -17.31 11.04
N PRO A 147 2.30 -18.42 10.40
CA PRO A 147 3.02 -19.70 10.44
C PRO A 147 4.42 -19.66 9.79
N THR A 148 4.75 -18.58 9.08
CA THR A 148 6.06 -18.34 8.45
C THR A 148 6.97 -17.44 9.28
N ALA A 149 6.51 -16.90 10.41
CA ALA A 149 7.35 -16.13 11.31
C ALA A 149 8.17 -17.05 12.24
N CYS A 150 9.36 -16.58 12.63
CA CYS A 150 10.27 -17.33 13.50
C CYS A 150 9.73 -17.52 14.93
N ASN A 151 8.92 -16.57 15.40
CA ASN A 151 8.27 -16.61 16.70
C ASN A 151 6.77 -16.96 16.61
N PHE A 152 6.35 -17.70 15.58
CA PHE A 152 4.98 -18.17 15.42
C PHE A 152 4.45 -18.86 16.68
N GLU A 153 3.34 -18.35 17.21
CA GLU A 153 2.63 -18.95 18.34
C GLU A 153 1.35 -19.62 17.86
N SER A 154 1.35 -20.95 17.79
CA SER A 154 0.16 -21.74 17.39
C SER A 154 -1.08 -21.57 18.28
N SER A 155 -0.94 -20.92 19.44
CA SER A 155 -2.03 -20.57 20.34
C SER A 155 -2.50 -19.12 20.23
N ALA A 156 -1.78 -18.27 19.47
CA ALA A 156 -2.17 -16.90 19.25
C ALA A 156 -3.43 -16.84 18.37
N THR A 157 -4.36 -15.97 18.74
CA THR A 157 -5.62 -15.74 18.02
C THR A 157 -5.74 -14.31 17.51
N ILE A 158 -4.81 -13.44 17.92
CA ILE A 158 -4.70 -12.03 17.49
C ILE A 158 -3.21 -11.72 17.31
N ASP A 159 -2.85 -11.20 16.14
CA ASP A 159 -1.51 -10.68 15.88
C ASP A 159 -1.29 -9.38 16.66
N ASP A 160 -0.29 -9.37 17.54
CA ASP A 160 0.11 -8.21 18.33
C ASP A 160 1.26 -7.41 17.70
N GLY A 161 1.62 -7.73 16.45
CA GLY A 161 2.72 -7.12 15.72
C GLY A 161 4.09 -7.61 16.20
N SER A 162 4.13 -8.68 17.01
CA SER A 162 5.39 -9.30 17.45
C SER A 162 6.01 -10.23 16.41
N CYS A 163 5.35 -10.53 15.28
CA CYS A 163 5.90 -11.38 14.23
C CYS A 163 7.27 -10.89 13.73
N GLU A 164 8.28 -11.73 13.90
CA GLU A 164 9.62 -11.48 13.38
C GLU A 164 10.10 -12.61 12.47
N THR A 165 10.80 -12.23 11.42
CA THR A 165 11.33 -13.15 10.40
C THR A 165 12.83 -13.39 10.53
N ASN A 166 13.51 -12.67 11.42
CA ASN A 166 14.98 -12.58 11.40
C ASN A 166 15.67 -13.44 12.46
N SER A 167 15.01 -13.87 13.54
CA SER A 167 15.67 -14.63 14.60
C SER A 167 15.97 -16.09 14.25
N CYS A 168 15.32 -16.64 13.23
CA CYS A 168 15.59 -17.96 12.66
C CYS A 168 16.17 -17.91 11.24
N ALA A 169 16.61 -16.71 10.83
CA ALA A 169 17.42 -16.52 9.64
C ALA A 169 18.89 -16.77 9.99
N GLY A 170 19.51 -17.70 9.29
CA GLY A 170 20.92 -18.05 9.45
C GLY A 170 21.44 -18.70 8.18
N CYS A 171 22.76 -18.84 8.08
CA CYS A 171 23.32 -19.35 6.83
C CYS A 171 23.05 -20.85 6.67
N LEU A 172 22.28 -21.24 5.65
CA LEU A 172 21.96 -22.64 5.34
C LEU A 172 23.04 -23.35 4.51
N SER A 173 24.07 -22.62 4.07
CA SER A 173 25.15 -23.19 3.28
C SER A 173 26.18 -23.86 4.17
N THR A 174 26.33 -25.18 4.07
CA THR A 174 27.35 -25.95 4.82
C THR A 174 28.80 -25.55 4.51
N SER A 175 29.01 -24.71 3.50
CA SER A 175 30.31 -24.18 3.08
C SER A 175 30.62 -22.80 3.65
N ALA A 176 29.67 -22.16 4.33
CA ALA A 176 29.89 -20.89 5.01
C ALA A 176 30.45 -21.08 6.42
N CYS A 177 31.20 -20.10 6.89
CA CYS A 177 31.83 -20.05 8.21
C CYS A 177 30.84 -19.82 9.34
N ASN A 178 29.72 -19.16 9.06
CA ASN A 178 28.61 -18.95 9.97
C ASN A 178 27.41 -19.88 9.67
N TYR A 179 27.67 -21.06 9.11
CA TYR A 179 26.62 -22.08 8.88
C TYR A 179 25.86 -22.38 10.16
N ASP A 180 24.54 -22.26 10.10
CA ASP A 180 23.62 -22.55 11.20
C ASP A 180 22.72 -23.72 10.80
N GLU A 181 22.83 -24.83 11.54
CA GLU A 181 22.04 -26.04 11.30
C GLU A 181 20.59 -25.92 11.78
N ASP A 182 20.30 -24.94 12.64
CA ASP A 182 18.98 -24.68 13.22
C ASP A 182 18.23 -23.56 12.46
N ALA A 183 18.87 -22.91 11.48
CA ALA A 183 18.24 -21.90 10.64
C ALA A 183 17.14 -22.51 9.77
N ILE A 184 16.04 -21.76 9.62
CA ILE A 184 14.88 -22.14 8.81
C ILE A 184 14.84 -21.31 7.53
N TYR A 185 15.23 -20.03 7.61
CA TYR A 185 15.32 -19.11 6.48
C TYR A 185 16.78 -18.79 6.16
N ALA A 186 17.06 -18.58 4.87
CA ALA A 186 18.40 -18.21 4.40
C ALA A 186 18.75 -16.80 4.89
N GLY A 187 19.69 -16.72 5.82
CA GLY A 187 20.33 -15.48 6.24
C GLY A 187 21.66 -15.23 5.53
N GLU A 188 22.28 -14.11 5.86
CA GLU A 188 23.60 -13.73 5.34
C GLU A 188 24.65 -14.83 5.62
N CYS A 189 25.32 -15.29 4.56
CA CYS A 189 26.36 -16.31 4.64
C CYS A 189 27.74 -15.67 4.52
N GLU A 190 28.57 -15.88 5.54
CA GLU A 190 29.98 -15.51 5.55
C GLU A 190 30.79 -16.67 4.97
N PHE A 191 31.28 -16.52 3.75
CA PHE A 191 32.16 -17.52 3.13
C PHE A 191 33.63 -17.15 3.36
N PRO A 192 34.52 -18.15 3.48
CA PRO A 192 35.94 -17.85 3.58
C PRO A 192 36.44 -17.26 2.25
N GLU A 193 37.37 -16.31 2.33
CA GLU A 193 38.01 -15.72 1.15
C GLU A 193 38.68 -16.80 0.28
N GLU A 194 38.73 -16.58 -1.04
CA GLU A 194 39.29 -17.56 -1.98
C GLU A 194 40.75 -17.90 -1.60
N GLY A 195 40.99 -19.15 -1.19
CA GLY A 195 42.30 -19.62 -0.74
C GLY A 195 42.50 -19.62 0.78
N PHE A 196 41.52 -19.21 1.59
CA PHE A 196 41.53 -19.30 3.05
C PHE A 196 40.49 -20.30 3.59
N ASP A 197 40.72 -20.84 4.79
CA ASP A 197 39.69 -21.51 5.59
C ASP A 197 38.94 -20.51 6.48
N CYS A 198 37.88 -20.98 7.14
CA CYS A 198 37.03 -20.15 8.00
C CYS A 198 37.73 -19.62 9.25
N GLU A 199 38.90 -20.16 9.58
CA GLU A 199 39.77 -19.66 10.64
C GLU A 199 40.84 -18.68 10.10
N GLY A 200 40.75 -18.28 8.83
CA GLY A 200 41.67 -17.33 8.19
C GLY A 200 43.04 -17.92 7.86
N ASN A 201 43.19 -19.25 7.82
CA ASN A 201 44.43 -19.89 7.41
C ASN A 201 44.46 -20.10 5.90
N CYS A 202 45.58 -19.74 5.29
CA CYS A 202 45.83 -19.95 3.88
C CYS A 202 45.93 -21.46 3.57
N ILE A 203 45.07 -21.94 2.66
CA ILE A 203 44.96 -23.34 2.22
C ILE A 203 45.46 -23.56 0.77
N SER A 204 45.70 -22.49 0.00
CA SER A 204 46.32 -22.52 -1.34
C SER A 204 47.75 -21.96 -1.31
N ASP A 205 48.55 -22.20 -2.36
CA ASP A 205 49.91 -21.62 -2.46
C ASP A 205 49.89 -20.12 -2.84
N ASP A 206 48.73 -19.60 -3.28
CA ASP A 206 48.50 -18.21 -3.70
C ASP A 206 47.26 -17.66 -2.96
N CYS A 207 47.47 -16.96 -1.85
CA CYS A 207 46.44 -16.36 -1.00
C CYS A 207 46.55 -14.83 -1.04
N GLY A 208 45.57 -14.15 -1.63
CA GLY A 208 45.53 -12.69 -1.77
C GLY A 208 45.05 -12.02 -0.47
N GLY A 209 45.64 -10.88 -0.13
CA GLY A 209 45.16 -10.07 0.99
C GLY A 209 46.16 -9.00 1.40
N CYS A 210 45.77 -8.07 2.27
CA CYS A 210 46.65 -6.97 2.62
C CYS A 210 47.93 -7.42 3.35
N THR A 211 49.09 -7.28 2.70
CA THR A 211 50.40 -7.66 3.29
C THR A 211 51.08 -6.57 4.11
N SER A 212 50.47 -5.39 4.21
CA SER A 212 51.03 -4.25 4.93
C SER A 212 50.64 -4.28 6.41
N GLU A 213 51.61 -4.46 7.32
CA GLU A 213 51.41 -4.41 8.79
C GLU A 213 50.82 -3.07 9.29
N GLN A 214 50.78 -2.04 8.44
CA GLN A 214 50.26 -0.72 8.76
C GLN A 214 48.80 -0.52 8.34
N ALA A 215 48.23 -1.47 7.59
CA ALA A 215 46.82 -1.44 7.22
C ALA A 215 45.96 -2.00 8.35
N CYS A 216 44.76 -1.46 8.48
CA CYS A 216 43.76 -1.88 9.45
C CYS A 216 43.27 -3.31 9.21
N ASN A 217 43.24 -3.74 7.96
CA ASN A 217 42.91 -5.11 7.55
C ASN A 217 44.15 -5.94 7.18
N TYR A 218 45.30 -5.69 7.82
CA TYR A 218 46.51 -6.49 7.60
C TYR A 218 46.24 -7.98 7.83
N ASN A 219 46.46 -8.79 6.79
CA ASN A 219 46.34 -10.24 6.85
C ASN A 219 47.74 -10.89 6.90
N PRO A 220 48.18 -11.42 8.06
CA PRO A 220 49.48 -12.09 8.17
C PRO A 220 49.58 -13.43 7.42
N GLY A 221 48.44 -13.97 6.96
CA GLY A 221 48.34 -15.18 6.14
C GLY A 221 48.40 -14.92 4.63
N ALA A 222 48.31 -13.66 4.18
CA ALA A 222 48.37 -13.32 2.76
C ALA A 222 49.79 -13.54 2.18
N THR A 223 49.87 -14.19 1.02
CA THR A 223 51.13 -14.47 0.31
C THR A 223 51.44 -13.44 -0.78
N PHE A 224 50.44 -12.67 -1.23
CA PHE A 224 50.60 -11.51 -2.09
C PHE A 224 49.55 -10.44 -1.79
N ASP A 225 49.88 -9.18 -2.11
CA ASP A 225 48.98 -8.04 -1.93
C ASP A 225 48.02 -7.95 -3.13
N ASP A 226 46.73 -8.10 -2.87
CA ASP A 226 45.65 -8.04 -3.86
C ASP A 226 45.07 -6.62 -4.01
N GLY A 227 45.60 -5.63 -3.28
CA GLY A 227 45.12 -4.26 -3.29
C GLY A 227 44.01 -3.97 -2.28
N SER A 228 43.67 -4.94 -1.42
CA SER A 228 42.63 -4.79 -0.38
C SER A 228 43.03 -3.91 0.81
N CYS A 229 44.28 -3.45 0.93
CA CYS A 229 44.76 -2.71 2.09
C CYS A 229 43.94 -1.43 2.40
N GLU A 230 43.31 -1.42 3.56
CA GLU A 230 42.52 -0.33 4.12
C GLU A 230 43.28 0.27 5.31
N PHE A 231 43.34 1.60 5.45
CA PHE A 231 44.23 2.28 6.40
C PHE A 231 43.50 3.19 7.40
N VAL A 232 42.17 3.25 7.36
CA VAL A 232 41.37 4.28 8.05
C VAL A 232 40.34 3.68 8.99
N SER A 233 39.83 2.47 8.74
CA SER A 233 38.75 1.83 9.51
C SER A 233 39.08 1.51 10.98
N CYS A 234 40.37 1.36 11.31
CA CYS A 234 40.87 1.13 12.66
C CYS A 234 41.34 2.40 13.37
N LEU A 235 41.14 3.58 12.75
CA LEU A 235 41.43 4.86 13.40
C LEU A 235 40.21 5.27 14.23
N GLU A 236 40.38 5.40 15.54
CA GLU A 236 39.33 5.84 16.45
C GLU A 236 39.16 7.36 16.36
N PHE A 237 37.99 7.76 15.87
CA PHE A 237 37.55 9.13 15.68
C PHE A 237 36.61 9.52 16.83
N GLY A 238 36.83 10.70 17.41
CA GLY A 238 36.00 11.23 18.50
C GLY A 238 36.53 12.58 18.98
N CYS A 239 35.90 13.15 20.00
CA CYS A 239 36.35 14.44 20.52
C CYS A 239 37.67 14.31 21.30
N THR A 240 38.74 14.92 20.81
CA THR A 240 40.09 14.82 21.39
C THR A 240 40.45 15.99 22.31
N ASP A 241 39.56 16.98 22.47
CA ASP A 241 39.77 18.14 23.33
C ASP A 241 39.34 17.86 24.79
N PRO A 242 40.27 17.82 25.76
CA PRO A 242 39.95 17.57 27.18
C PRO A 242 39.07 18.63 27.85
N SER A 243 38.77 19.73 27.14
CA SER A 243 37.92 20.82 27.62
C SER A 243 36.46 20.68 27.16
N ALA A 244 36.16 19.70 26.32
CA ALA A 244 34.82 19.41 25.84
C ALA A 244 34.07 18.44 26.78
N CYS A 245 32.75 18.56 26.83
CA CYS A 245 31.86 17.76 27.65
C CYS A 245 31.75 16.30 27.21
N ASN A 246 31.99 16.03 25.93
CA ASN A 246 32.04 14.68 25.35
C ASN A 246 33.46 14.28 24.95
N TYR A 247 34.48 14.79 25.66
CA TYR A 247 35.86 14.37 25.47
C TYR A 247 36.00 12.84 25.59
N ASP A 248 36.64 12.25 24.60
CA ASP A 248 36.96 10.83 24.54
C ASP A 248 38.48 10.64 24.68
N GLU A 249 38.90 9.91 25.72
CA GLU A 249 40.32 9.64 25.97
C GLU A 249 40.90 8.53 25.08
N GLU A 250 40.05 7.75 24.41
CA GLU A 250 40.42 6.67 23.50
C GLU A 250 40.53 7.19 22.05
N ALA A 251 39.81 8.26 21.71
CA ALA A 251 39.90 8.92 20.40
C ALA A 251 41.32 9.44 20.09
N ALA A 252 41.89 8.95 18.99
CA ALA A 252 43.20 9.40 18.51
C ALA A 252 43.10 10.55 17.50
N PHE A 253 41.92 10.75 16.89
CA PHE A 253 41.68 11.73 15.84
C PHE A 253 40.38 12.50 16.05
N GLU A 254 40.44 13.81 15.86
CA GLU A 254 39.30 14.72 15.98
C GLU A 254 38.32 14.55 14.81
N ASP A 255 37.05 14.30 15.12
CA ASP A 255 35.96 14.12 14.15
C ASP A 255 34.99 15.32 14.05
N GLY A 256 35.19 16.32 14.90
CA GLY A 256 34.35 17.52 14.96
C GLY A 256 33.12 17.38 15.87
N SER A 257 33.04 16.30 16.66
CA SER A 257 31.93 16.05 17.59
C SER A 257 32.05 16.81 18.92
N CYS A 258 33.13 17.53 19.21
CA CYS A 258 33.32 18.21 20.50
C CYS A 258 32.19 19.20 20.86
N ILE A 259 31.53 18.95 21.99
CA ILE A 259 30.52 19.78 22.63
C ILE A 259 31.17 20.49 23.80
N TYR A 260 31.02 21.81 23.90
CA TYR A 260 31.57 22.60 24.99
C TYR A 260 30.44 23.13 25.89
N ALA A 261 30.72 23.26 27.18
CA ALA A 261 29.78 23.86 28.12
C ALA A 261 29.49 25.32 27.73
N GLU A 262 28.22 25.72 27.79
CA GLU A 262 27.83 27.11 27.55
C GLU A 262 28.14 27.94 28.80
N PHE A 263 29.14 28.82 28.72
CA PHE A 263 29.45 29.78 29.79
C PHE A 263 28.19 30.55 30.19
N PRO A 264 27.83 30.68 31.50
CA PRO A 264 28.55 30.33 32.74
C PRO A 264 28.21 28.95 33.37
N TYR A 265 27.62 28.02 32.62
CA TYR A 265 27.29 26.67 33.10
C TYR A 265 28.44 25.69 32.88
N ASP A 266 28.44 24.59 33.64
CA ASP A 266 29.28 23.41 33.39
C ASP A 266 28.62 22.41 32.41
N CYS A 267 29.26 21.27 32.20
CA CYS A 267 28.82 20.24 31.25
C CYS A 267 27.54 19.50 31.68
N GLU A 268 27.19 19.61 32.96
CA GLU A 268 25.97 19.06 33.54
C GLU A 268 24.84 20.11 33.57
N GLY A 269 25.10 21.33 33.10
CA GLY A 269 24.15 22.45 33.08
C GLY A 269 24.05 23.16 34.44
N GLU A 270 24.96 22.89 35.37
CA GLU A 270 24.99 23.52 36.69
C GLU A 270 25.80 24.82 36.64
N CYS A 271 25.41 25.78 37.47
CA CYS A 271 26.06 27.07 37.49
C CYS A 271 27.46 27.03 38.13
N LEU A 272 28.47 27.61 37.47
CA LEU A 272 29.85 27.63 37.99
C LEU A 272 30.08 28.63 39.12
N ASN A 273 29.34 29.75 39.14
CA ASN A 273 29.37 30.77 40.20
C ASN A 273 27.92 31.15 40.58
N ASP A 274 27.48 30.64 41.72
CA ASP A 274 26.19 30.96 42.35
C ASP A 274 26.48 31.23 43.83
N ASP A 275 26.79 32.48 44.15
CA ASP A 275 27.28 32.92 45.47
C ASP A 275 26.18 32.84 46.55
N ASP A 276 24.90 32.92 46.18
CA ASP A 276 23.78 32.91 47.12
C ASP A 276 22.91 31.62 47.10
N GLY A 277 23.11 30.76 46.11
CA GLY A 277 22.62 29.39 46.04
C GLY A 277 21.16 29.28 45.59
N ASP A 278 20.63 30.27 44.88
CA ASP A 278 19.24 30.31 44.43
C ASP A 278 18.99 29.64 43.07
N GLY A 279 20.05 29.18 42.40
CA GLY A 279 20.01 28.49 41.11
C GLY A 279 20.14 29.42 39.90
N VAL A 280 20.35 30.72 40.10
CA VAL A 280 20.74 31.67 39.04
C VAL A 280 22.23 31.99 39.17
N CYS A 281 22.96 31.95 38.06
CA CYS A 281 24.37 32.33 38.08
C CYS A 281 24.60 33.80 38.40
N ASP A 282 25.68 34.09 39.15
CA ASP A 282 26.17 35.44 39.45
C ASP A 282 26.27 36.32 38.19
N GLU A 283 26.69 35.74 37.04
CA GLU A 283 26.79 36.46 35.77
C GLU A 283 25.41 36.83 35.15
N PHE A 284 24.34 36.19 35.60
CA PHE A 284 22.95 36.44 35.21
C PHE A 284 22.10 37.05 36.33
N GLU A 285 22.68 37.32 37.50
CA GLU A 285 21.99 38.04 38.57
C GLU A 285 21.60 39.44 38.10
N VAL A 286 20.29 39.71 38.16
CA VAL A 286 19.75 41.02 37.84
C VAL A 286 19.52 41.77 39.15
N PHE A 287 20.41 42.70 39.45
CA PHE A 287 20.29 43.63 40.56
C PHE A 287 19.14 44.60 40.33
N GLY A 288 18.18 44.63 41.25
CA GLY A 288 17.03 45.53 41.19
C GLY A 288 16.11 45.33 42.39
N CYS A 289 15.08 46.16 42.52
CA CYS A 289 14.17 46.01 43.65
C CYS A 289 13.33 44.72 43.51
N THR A 290 13.43 43.80 44.46
CA THR A 290 12.68 42.54 44.47
C THR A 290 11.36 42.62 45.26
N ASP A 291 11.08 43.76 45.90
CA ASP A 291 9.84 43.99 46.65
C ASP A 291 8.72 44.46 45.72
N SER A 292 7.74 43.59 45.48
CA SER A 292 6.57 43.87 44.64
C SER A 292 5.71 45.06 45.11
N GLU A 293 5.89 45.54 46.35
CA GLU A 293 5.19 46.73 46.87
C GLU A 293 5.94 48.05 46.60
N ALA A 294 7.15 48.02 46.03
CA ALA A 294 7.91 49.21 45.69
C ALA A 294 7.59 49.72 44.27
N CYS A 295 7.63 51.03 44.08
CA CYS A 295 7.28 51.67 42.81
C CYS A 295 8.28 51.41 41.67
N ASN A 296 9.51 51.02 42.00
CA ASN A 296 10.53 50.60 41.03
C ASN A 296 10.86 49.11 41.16
N TYR A 297 9.90 48.29 41.60
CA TYR A 297 10.01 46.84 41.53
C TYR A 297 10.44 46.42 40.12
N THR A 298 11.48 45.60 40.04
CA THR A 298 11.99 45.09 38.77
C THR A 298 11.60 43.63 38.66
N GLU A 299 10.64 43.33 37.78
CA GLU A 299 10.27 41.95 37.47
C GLU A 299 11.47 41.23 36.83
N GLY A 300 11.88 40.11 37.42
CA GLY A 300 13.09 39.39 37.03
C GLY A 300 14.37 39.84 37.74
N ALA A 301 14.31 40.81 38.67
CA ALA A 301 15.42 41.00 39.59
C ALA A 301 15.54 39.78 40.52
N THR A 302 16.72 39.18 40.52
CA THR A 302 17.04 38.02 41.37
C THR A 302 17.62 38.48 42.71
N ASN A 303 18.25 39.66 42.76
CA ASN A 303 18.91 40.19 43.96
C ASN A 303 18.50 41.64 44.26
N ASP A 304 18.10 41.90 45.50
CA ASP A 304 17.76 43.25 45.97
C ASP A 304 19.03 44.09 46.14
N ASP A 305 19.17 45.14 45.33
CA ASP A 305 20.29 46.08 45.39
C ASP A 305 20.06 47.24 46.36
N GLY A 306 18.90 47.26 47.04
CA GLY A 306 18.50 48.31 47.95
C GLY A 306 18.01 49.59 47.24
N SER A 307 17.74 49.52 45.94
CA SER A 307 17.19 50.64 45.15
C SER A 307 15.69 50.86 45.34
N CYS A 308 14.99 49.97 46.07
CA CYS A 308 13.54 50.07 46.29
C CYS A 308 13.11 51.49 46.75
N THR A 309 12.27 52.13 45.97
CA THR A 309 11.65 53.43 46.24
C THR A 309 10.14 53.31 46.25
N TYR A 310 9.52 54.08 47.15
CA TYR A 310 8.06 54.14 47.32
C TYR A 310 7.50 55.51 46.88
N ASP A 311 8.34 56.36 46.28
CA ASP A 311 7.92 57.60 45.64
C ASP A 311 7.56 57.30 44.17
N CYS A 312 6.30 56.91 43.92
CA CYS A 312 5.82 56.51 42.59
C CYS A 312 5.74 57.72 41.64
N LEU A 313 6.78 57.85 40.80
CA LEU A 313 6.86 58.80 39.70
C LEU A 313 6.27 58.16 38.44
N GLY A 314 5.42 58.88 37.72
CA GLY A 314 4.83 58.40 36.47
C GLY A 314 3.79 59.37 35.94
N CYS A 315 3.20 59.08 34.79
CA CYS A 315 2.23 59.99 34.20
C CYS A 315 0.92 60.02 34.99
N THR A 316 0.57 61.18 35.54
CA THR A 316 -0.67 61.37 36.34
C THR A 316 -1.86 61.89 35.52
N ILE A 317 -1.68 62.08 34.21
CA ILE A 317 -2.70 62.64 33.32
C ILE A 317 -3.55 61.51 32.73
N GLU A 318 -4.80 61.40 33.16
CA GLU A 318 -5.77 60.36 32.77
C GLU A 318 -6.00 60.22 31.25
N GLY A 319 -5.67 61.26 30.47
CA GLY A 319 -5.78 61.25 29.01
C GLY A 319 -4.49 60.89 28.25
N ALA A 320 -3.41 60.55 28.95
CA ALA A 320 -2.18 60.06 28.32
C ALA A 320 -2.24 58.54 28.16
N CYS A 321 -1.62 58.04 27.09
CA CYS A 321 -1.55 56.63 26.74
C CYS A 321 -0.82 55.79 27.79
N ASN A 322 0.16 56.36 28.48
CA ASN A 322 0.87 55.72 29.58
C ASN A 322 0.45 56.28 30.94
N TYR A 323 -0.82 56.68 31.09
CA TYR A 323 -1.37 57.07 32.38
C TYR A 323 -1.18 55.95 33.41
N ASP A 324 -0.50 56.26 34.50
CA ASP A 324 -0.31 55.34 35.61
C ASP A 324 -1.23 55.73 36.77
N PRO A 325 -2.26 54.91 37.09
CA PRO A 325 -3.17 55.19 38.20
C PRO A 325 -2.51 55.10 39.58
N ASN A 326 -1.31 54.52 39.69
CA ASN A 326 -0.53 54.42 40.92
C ASN A 326 0.55 55.51 41.05
N ALA A 327 0.81 56.27 39.98
CA ALA A 327 1.71 57.41 40.04
C ALA A 327 1.11 58.51 40.92
N LEU A 328 1.87 58.94 41.92
CA LEU A 328 1.47 60.00 42.85
C LEU A 328 2.09 61.35 42.48
N ILE A 329 3.13 61.33 41.64
CA ILE A 329 3.90 62.51 41.24
C ILE A 329 4.18 62.43 39.74
N ASP A 330 3.75 63.46 39.01
CA ASP A 330 3.99 63.60 37.57
C ASP A 330 5.46 63.92 37.29
N ASP A 331 6.14 63.07 36.53
CA ASP A 331 7.55 63.25 36.14
C ASP A 331 7.73 63.80 34.72
N GLY A 332 6.61 64.06 34.03
CA GLY A 332 6.59 64.55 32.65
C GLY A 332 6.72 63.47 31.59
N SER A 333 6.63 62.18 31.96
CA SER A 333 6.68 61.04 31.04
C SER A 333 5.40 60.81 30.23
N CYS A 334 4.34 61.61 30.44
CA CYS A 334 3.07 61.46 29.74
C CYS A 334 3.22 61.47 28.21
N ASP A 335 2.95 60.33 27.60
CA ASP A 335 2.88 60.11 26.16
C ASP A 335 1.43 60.09 25.72
N PHE A 336 1.12 60.81 24.65
CA PHE A 336 -0.22 60.94 24.10
C PHE A 336 -0.38 60.23 22.75
N THR A 337 0.64 59.49 22.31
CA THR A 337 0.67 58.91 20.94
C THR A 337 0.81 57.39 20.93
N SER A 338 1.36 56.75 21.97
CA SER A 338 1.60 55.30 22.01
C SER A 338 0.34 54.41 22.04
N CYS A 339 -0.79 54.94 22.46
CA CYS A 339 -2.09 54.24 22.47
C CYS A 339 -2.89 54.44 21.19
N VAL A 340 -2.36 55.19 20.21
CA VAL A 340 -2.94 55.25 18.87
C VAL A 340 -2.56 53.97 18.16
N VAL A 341 -3.54 53.08 17.96
CA VAL A 341 -3.34 51.80 17.29
C VAL A 341 -3.27 52.03 15.78
N PHE A 342 -2.10 51.75 15.23
CA PHE A 342 -1.83 51.69 13.79
C PHE A 342 -2.02 50.25 13.33
N GLY A 343 -2.75 50.05 12.25
CA GLY A 343 -3.04 48.72 11.72
C GLY A 343 -3.90 48.80 10.46
N CYS A 344 -4.28 47.65 9.91
CA CYS A 344 -5.11 47.64 8.71
C CYS A 344 -6.59 47.92 9.03
N THR A 345 -7.14 49.00 8.49
CA THR A 345 -8.55 49.40 8.70
C THR A 345 -9.48 49.00 7.56
N GLU A 346 -9.02 48.21 6.58
CA GLU A 346 -9.81 47.78 5.43
C GLU A 346 -10.49 46.44 5.72
N GLU A 347 -11.83 46.42 5.83
CA GLU A 347 -12.65 45.25 6.21
C GLU A 347 -12.47 44.02 5.30
N GLY A 348 -11.92 44.20 4.10
CA GLY A 348 -11.63 43.12 3.14
C GLY A 348 -10.21 42.57 3.18
N ALA A 349 -9.35 43.04 4.09
CA ALA A 349 -7.99 42.56 4.26
C ALA A 349 -7.93 41.38 5.25
N CYS A 350 -7.05 40.43 5.00
CA CYS A 350 -6.82 39.25 5.82
C CYS A 350 -6.30 39.59 7.23
N ASN A 351 -5.64 40.74 7.39
CA ASN A 351 -5.15 41.24 8.68
C ASN A 351 -5.92 42.49 9.13
N PHE A 352 -7.20 42.61 8.77
CA PHE A 352 -8.07 43.68 9.26
C PHE A 352 -8.07 43.72 10.79
N ASP A 353 -7.71 44.88 11.34
CA ASP A 353 -7.70 45.17 12.77
C ASP A 353 -8.87 46.12 13.10
N PRO A 354 -9.95 45.63 13.74
CA PRO A 354 -11.10 46.45 14.09
C PRO A 354 -10.79 47.53 15.15
N GLU A 355 -9.66 47.44 15.86
CA GLU A 355 -9.24 48.42 16.88
C GLU A 355 -8.27 49.48 16.31
N ALA A 356 -7.79 49.32 15.07
CA ALA A 356 -6.94 50.31 14.42
C ALA A 356 -7.72 51.57 14.04
N GLU A 357 -7.28 52.73 14.54
CA GLU A 357 -7.91 54.03 14.22
C GLU A 357 -7.31 54.68 12.97
N ILE A 358 -6.09 54.28 12.60
CA ILE A 358 -5.34 54.84 11.47
C ILE A 358 -4.72 53.72 10.65
N ASN A 359 -5.04 53.70 9.36
CA ASN A 359 -4.44 52.80 8.40
C ASN A 359 -2.95 53.12 8.20
N ASP A 360 -2.07 52.16 8.50
CA ASP A 360 -0.61 52.29 8.37
C ASP A 360 -0.05 51.70 7.08
N GLY A 361 -0.92 51.16 6.21
CA GLY A 361 -0.55 50.50 4.96
C GLY A 361 -0.15 49.03 5.12
N SER A 362 -0.33 48.42 6.29
CA SER A 362 -0.04 47.01 6.55
C SER A 362 -1.06 46.03 5.97
N CYS A 363 -2.16 46.51 5.35
CA CYS A 363 -3.22 45.66 4.82
C CYS A 363 -2.72 44.58 3.84
N ASP A 364 -2.93 43.34 4.21
CA ASP A 364 -2.63 42.14 3.44
C ASP A 364 -3.93 41.54 2.91
N PHE A 365 -4.00 41.31 1.61
CA PHE A 365 -5.18 40.78 0.93
C PHE A 365 -4.96 39.37 0.37
N LEU A 366 -3.79 38.77 0.64
CA LEU A 366 -3.38 37.51 0.01
C LEU A 366 -3.10 36.40 1.03
N SER A 367 -2.82 36.71 2.30
CA SER A 367 -2.51 35.68 3.31
C SER A 367 -3.66 34.75 3.66
N CYS A 368 -4.90 35.16 3.41
CA CYS A 368 -6.11 34.35 3.60
C CYS A 368 -6.72 33.90 2.26
N ALA A 369 -5.93 33.97 1.19
CA ALA A 369 -6.33 33.59 -0.15
C ALA A 369 -5.87 32.15 -0.46
N GLY A 370 -6.82 31.25 -0.65
CA GLY A 370 -6.61 29.82 -0.87
C GLY A 370 -7.83 29.21 -1.55
N CYS A 371 -7.88 27.88 -1.71
CA CYS A 371 -9.06 27.25 -2.29
C CYS A 371 -10.18 27.16 -1.24
N THR A 372 -11.34 27.77 -1.54
CA THR A 372 -12.50 27.78 -0.62
C THR A 372 -13.55 26.71 -0.91
N ASP A 373 -13.33 25.89 -1.94
CA ASP A 373 -14.27 24.85 -2.37
C ASP A 373 -13.97 23.54 -1.63
N ALA A 374 -14.94 23.06 -0.83
CA ALA A 374 -14.79 21.85 -0.02
C ALA A 374 -14.70 20.55 -0.83
N GLU A 375 -15.03 20.59 -2.14
CA GLU A 375 -14.89 19.44 -3.04
C GLU A 375 -13.50 19.40 -3.74
N ALA A 376 -12.62 20.38 -3.48
CA ALA A 376 -11.28 20.43 -4.07
C ALA A 376 -10.22 19.77 -3.17
N CYS A 377 -9.22 19.14 -3.79
CA CYS A 377 -8.13 18.42 -3.11
C CYS A 377 -7.18 19.32 -2.34
N ASN A 378 -7.08 20.59 -2.73
CA ASN A 378 -6.29 21.59 -2.02
C ASN A 378 -7.17 22.60 -1.26
N TYR A 379 -8.36 22.17 -0.83
CA TYR A 379 -9.24 22.95 0.03
C TYR A 379 -8.49 23.42 1.28
N ASP A 380 -8.57 24.72 1.56
CA ASP A 380 -7.99 25.37 2.71
C ASP A 380 -9.13 25.94 3.56
N ASP A 381 -9.37 25.34 4.72
CA ASP A 381 -10.43 25.73 5.64
C ASP A 381 -10.17 27.09 6.32
N THR A 382 -8.94 27.60 6.22
CA THR A 382 -8.55 28.93 6.70
C THR A 382 -8.68 30.02 5.64
N ALA A 383 -8.84 29.63 4.37
CA ALA A 383 -9.03 30.57 3.27
C ALA A 383 -10.43 31.20 3.33
N THR A 384 -10.47 32.52 3.27
CA THR A 384 -11.73 33.29 3.19
C THR A 384 -11.92 33.97 1.84
N ILE A 385 -10.89 33.94 1.00
CA ILE A 385 -10.86 34.50 -0.34
C ILE A 385 -10.43 33.41 -1.31
N ASP A 386 -11.29 33.07 -2.27
CA ASP A 386 -10.93 32.17 -3.36
C ASP A 386 -9.92 32.84 -4.31
N ASN A 387 -8.74 32.24 -4.45
CA ASN A 387 -7.70 32.71 -5.36
C ASN A 387 -7.73 31.99 -6.72
N GLY A 388 -8.69 31.06 -6.94
CA GLY A 388 -8.84 30.28 -8.16
C GLY A 388 -7.81 29.18 -8.34
N THR A 389 -7.09 28.77 -7.29
CA THR A 389 -6.12 27.66 -7.35
C THR A 389 -6.72 26.31 -7.03
N CYS A 390 -8.04 26.18 -6.86
CA CYS A 390 -8.70 24.90 -6.56
C CYS A 390 -8.34 23.81 -7.58
N THR A 391 -7.84 22.68 -7.09
CA THR A 391 -7.53 21.47 -7.85
C THR A 391 -8.54 20.39 -7.49
N PHE A 392 -9.18 19.79 -8.48
CA PHE A 392 -10.15 18.72 -8.30
C PHE A 392 -9.53 17.40 -8.76
N PRO A 393 -9.97 16.26 -8.22
CA PRO A 393 -9.49 14.97 -8.69
C PRO A 393 -9.98 14.72 -10.14
N GLU A 394 -9.25 13.90 -10.87
CA GLU A 394 -9.69 13.48 -12.21
C GLU A 394 -10.95 12.59 -12.11
N GLU A 395 -11.73 12.53 -13.20
CA GLU A 395 -13.00 11.79 -13.21
C GLU A 395 -12.72 10.30 -12.95
N GLY A 396 -13.23 9.76 -11.84
CA GLY A 396 -12.99 8.36 -11.43
C GLY A 396 -11.97 8.19 -10.30
N LEU A 397 -11.23 9.25 -9.94
CA LEU A 397 -10.22 9.23 -8.87
C LEU A 397 -10.65 10.06 -7.65
N ASP A 398 -10.02 9.76 -6.50
CA ASP A 398 -9.99 10.62 -5.33
C ASP A 398 -8.81 11.62 -5.38
N CYS A 399 -8.66 12.42 -4.33
CA CYS A 399 -7.65 13.47 -4.25
C CYS A 399 -6.22 13.00 -4.02
N ASP A 400 -6.04 11.74 -3.62
CA ASP A 400 -4.74 11.10 -3.47
C ASP A 400 -4.37 10.30 -4.73
N GLY A 401 -5.27 10.28 -5.73
CA GLY A 401 -5.10 9.58 -7.00
C GLY A 401 -5.53 8.12 -6.96
N ASN A 402 -6.32 7.71 -5.96
CA ASN A 402 -6.87 6.35 -5.88
C ASN A 402 -8.19 6.25 -6.62
N CYS A 403 -8.51 5.06 -7.13
CA CYS A 403 -9.78 4.78 -7.79
C CYS A 403 -10.98 4.86 -6.84
N LEU A 404 -12.05 5.50 -7.30
CA LEU A 404 -13.34 5.52 -6.58
C LEU A 404 -14.09 4.19 -6.67
N ALA A 405 -13.78 3.39 -7.70
CA ALA A 405 -14.22 2.03 -7.92
C ALA A 405 -13.10 1.28 -8.65
N ASP A 406 -12.68 0.18 -8.04
CA ASP A 406 -11.63 -0.74 -8.47
C ASP A 406 -12.05 -2.09 -7.87
N GLU A 407 -12.86 -2.84 -8.62
CA GLU A 407 -13.56 -4.05 -8.14
C GLU A 407 -12.60 -5.24 -7.97
N ASP A 408 -11.50 -5.28 -8.70
CA ASP A 408 -10.50 -6.37 -8.68
C ASP A 408 -9.19 -6.01 -7.94
N GLY A 409 -8.93 -4.73 -7.68
CA GLY A 409 -7.83 -4.22 -6.88
C GLY A 409 -6.49 -4.15 -7.61
N ASP A 410 -6.48 -4.12 -8.94
CA ASP A 410 -5.26 -4.15 -9.75
C ASP A 410 -4.58 -2.77 -9.90
N GLY A 411 -5.28 -1.70 -9.48
CA GLY A 411 -4.82 -0.32 -9.52
C GLY A 411 -5.20 0.44 -10.80
N VAL A 412 -5.99 -0.16 -11.70
CA VAL A 412 -6.70 0.49 -12.80
C VAL A 412 -8.16 0.66 -12.39
N CYS A 413 -8.74 1.84 -12.63
CA CYS A 413 -10.12 2.06 -12.22
C CYS A 413 -11.10 1.38 -13.18
N ASP A 414 -12.23 0.87 -12.69
CA ASP A 414 -13.27 0.19 -13.50
C ASP A 414 -13.68 0.98 -14.77
N ALA A 415 -13.62 2.32 -14.70
CA ALA A 415 -14.00 3.20 -15.80
C ALA A 415 -12.94 3.29 -16.91
N ASP A 416 -11.68 3.01 -16.56
CA ASP A 416 -10.51 3.05 -17.42
C ASP A 416 -10.05 1.65 -17.85
N GLU A 417 -10.74 0.60 -17.36
CA GLU A 417 -10.49 -0.76 -17.77
C GLU A 417 -10.67 -0.97 -19.28
N ILE A 418 -9.65 -1.56 -19.89
CA ILE A 418 -9.67 -1.99 -21.28
C ILE A 418 -9.88 -3.51 -21.28
N LEU A 419 -11.10 -3.90 -21.66
CA LEU A 419 -11.47 -5.30 -21.83
C LEU A 419 -10.72 -5.93 -23.01
N GLY A 420 -10.04 -7.03 -22.76
CA GLY A 420 -9.38 -7.84 -23.77
C GLY A 420 -8.77 -9.09 -23.15
N CYS A 421 -7.87 -9.76 -23.87
CA CYS A 421 -7.15 -10.88 -23.28
C CYS A 421 -5.87 -10.36 -22.60
N THR A 422 -5.78 -10.54 -21.28
CA THR A 422 -4.63 -10.09 -20.49
C THR A 422 -3.54 -11.17 -20.35
N ASP A 423 -3.84 -12.41 -20.75
CA ASP A 423 -2.90 -13.53 -20.70
C ASP A 423 -1.90 -13.48 -21.87
N GLY A 424 -0.62 -13.25 -21.56
CA GLY A 424 0.50 -13.19 -22.51
C GLY A 424 0.67 -14.46 -23.36
N CYS A 425 0.05 -15.57 -22.97
CA CYS A 425 0.12 -16.87 -23.65
C CYS A 425 -1.03 -17.11 -24.62
N ALA A 426 -1.98 -16.19 -24.72
CA ALA A 426 -3.06 -16.29 -25.68
C ALA A 426 -2.64 -15.75 -27.06
N CYS A 427 -3.15 -16.39 -28.11
CA CYS A 427 -2.98 -15.98 -29.51
C CYS A 427 -3.51 -14.57 -29.80
N ASN A 428 -4.42 -14.06 -28.99
CA ASN A 428 -5.01 -12.73 -29.09
C ASN A 428 -4.76 -11.88 -27.84
N TYR A 429 -3.65 -12.14 -27.14
CA TYR A 429 -3.14 -11.26 -26.09
C TYR A 429 -3.16 -9.81 -26.58
N ASP A 430 -3.77 -8.94 -25.77
CA ASP A 430 -3.83 -7.50 -26.03
C ASP A 430 -3.02 -6.78 -24.94
N PRO A 431 -1.83 -6.23 -25.26
CA PRO A 431 -0.99 -5.56 -24.27
C PRO A 431 -1.58 -4.26 -23.74
N GLU A 432 -2.68 -3.77 -24.33
CA GLU A 432 -3.42 -2.62 -23.80
C GLU A 432 -4.62 -3.06 -22.93
N ALA A 433 -4.95 -4.36 -22.88
CA ALA A 433 -6.00 -4.85 -22.00
C ALA A 433 -5.54 -4.77 -20.55
N THR A 434 -6.39 -4.20 -19.71
CA THR A 434 -6.19 -4.12 -18.27
C THR A 434 -7.15 -5.03 -17.53
N GLU A 435 -8.16 -5.60 -18.19
CA GLU A 435 -9.07 -6.57 -17.58
C GLU A 435 -9.43 -7.68 -18.57
N ASP A 436 -9.47 -8.93 -18.08
CA ASP A 436 -9.74 -10.11 -18.92
C ASP A 436 -11.23 -10.24 -19.25
N ASP A 437 -11.57 -10.28 -20.53
CA ASP A 437 -12.97 -10.40 -20.99
C ASP A 437 -13.37 -11.83 -21.39
N ASP A 438 -12.64 -12.85 -20.93
CA ASP A 438 -12.74 -14.25 -21.35
C ASP A 438 -12.51 -14.45 -22.87
N SER A 439 -11.92 -13.47 -23.59
CA SER A 439 -11.69 -13.59 -25.03
C SER A 439 -10.41 -14.33 -25.41
N CYS A 440 -9.57 -14.71 -24.44
CA CYS A 440 -8.31 -15.41 -24.70
C CYS A 440 -8.49 -16.69 -25.54
N VAL A 441 -7.76 -16.77 -26.64
CA VAL A 441 -7.72 -17.88 -27.59
C VAL A 441 -6.36 -18.54 -27.47
N PHE A 442 -6.31 -19.77 -26.97
CA PHE A 442 -5.07 -20.51 -26.77
C PHE A 442 -4.76 -21.53 -27.89
N GLU A 443 -5.68 -21.75 -28.84
CA GLU A 443 -5.51 -22.75 -29.90
C GLU A 443 -5.35 -22.10 -31.29
N GLY A 444 -4.38 -22.60 -32.07
CA GLY A 444 -4.29 -22.33 -33.51
C GLY A 444 -3.29 -21.26 -33.94
N CYS A 445 -2.44 -20.76 -33.03
CA CYS A 445 -1.30 -19.89 -33.35
C CYS A 445 0.06 -20.59 -33.18
N SER A 446 0.08 -21.91 -32.99
CA SER A 446 1.29 -22.71 -32.92
C SER A 446 1.68 -23.20 -34.32
N GLY A 447 2.95 -23.04 -34.67
CA GLY A 447 3.52 -23.41 -35.97
C GLY A 447 5.00 -23.03 -36.01
N CYS A 448 5.68 -23.25 -37.13
CA CYS A 448 7.11 -22.94 -37.18
C CYS A 448 7.39 -21.43 -37.21
N ILE A 449 8.06 -20.88 -36.19
CA ILE A 449 8.34 -19.44 -36.09
C ILE A 449 9.73 -19.03 -36.61
N TYR A 450 10.60 -20.00 -36.88
CA TYR A 450 11.96 -19.73 -37.36
C TYR A 450 11.96 -19.40 -38.85
N ALA A 451 12.27 -18.16 -39.21
CA ALA A 451 12.33 -17.70 -40.60
C ALA A 451 13.36 -18.46 -41.47
N THR A 452 14.35 -19.10 -40.86
CA THR A 452 15.35 -19.96 -41.53
C THR A 452 14.81 -21.35 -41.89
N ALA A 453 13.69 -21.78 -41.31
CA ALA A 453 13.07 -23.07 -41.61
C ALA A 453 12.21 -23.03 -42.89
N MET A 454 12.15 -24.16 -43.60
CA MET A 454 11.42 -24.23 -44.87
C MET A 454 9.89 -24.14 -44.74
N ASN A 455 9.36 -24.49 -43.58
CA ASN A 455 7.93 -24.44 -43.26
C ASN A 455 7.59 -23.29 -42.31
N TYR A 456 8.39 -22.23 -42.29
CA TYR A 456 8.10 -21.00 -41.54
C TYR A 456 6.66 -20.51 -41.80
N GLU A 457 5.96 -20.22 -40.71
CA GLU A 457 4.60 -19.68 -40.69
C GLU A 457 4.63 -18.26 -40.11
N GLU A 458 4.36 -17.25 -40.95
CA GLU A 458 4.39 -15.84 -40.57
C GLU A 458 3.36 -15.47 -39.48
N ASP A 459 2.26 -16.23 -39.40
CA ASP A 459 1.17 -16.03 -38.45
C ASP A 459 1.33 -16.87 -37.16
N ALA A 460 2.38 -17.68 -37.05
CA ALA A 460 2.65 -18.47 -35.85
C ALA A 460 3.33 -17.59 -34.77
N LEU A 461 2.85 -17.71 -33.55
CA LEU A 461 3.37 -17.00 -32.37
C LEU A 461 4.24 -17.91 -31.49
N PHE A 462 3.96 -19.21 -31.52
CA PHE A 462 4.65 -20.22 -30.70
C PHE A 462 5.15 -21.36 -31.58
N ASP A 463 6.38 -21.83 -31.34
CA ASP A 463 6.91 -22.99 -32.05
C ASP A 463 6.30 -24.30 -31.51
N ASP A 464 5.79 -25.14 -32.40
CA ASP A 464 5.22 -26.45 -32.06
C ASP A 464 6.17 -27.63 -32.30
N GLY A 465 7.44 -27.35 -32.59
CA GLY A 465 8.46 -28.35 -32.90
C GLY A 465 8.41 -28.84 -34.35
N SER A 466 7.60 -28.19 -35.20
CA SER A 466 7.43 -28.60 -36.59
C SER A 466 8.46 -28.00 -37.55
N CYS A 467 9.35 -27.08 -37.13
CA CYS A 467 10.29 -26.45 -38.05
C CYS A 467 11.20 -27.47 -38.74
N LEU A 468 11.32 -27.31 -40.06
CA LEU A 468 12.15 -28.10 -40.95
C LEU A 468 13.37 -27.27 -41.36
N PHE A 469 14.48 -27.48 -40.64
CA PHE A 469 15.77 -26.89 -40.93
C PHE A 469 16.50 -27.73 -41.98
N GLN A 470 16.65 -27.17 -43.18
CA GLN A 470 17.29 -27.86 -44.30
C GLN A 470 18.81 -27.79 -44.18
N GLY A 471 19.49 -28.93 -44.25
CA GLY A 471 20.95 -28.98 -44.26
C GLY A 471 21.48 -30.41 -44.39
N CYS A 472 22.81 -30.57 -44.35
CA CYS A 472 23.41 -31.89 -44.35
C CYS A 472 23.33 -32.52 -42.95
N MET A 473 22.68 -33.69 -42.85
CA MET A 473 22.48 -34.40 -41.58
C MET A 473 23.51 -35.52 -41.34
N ASP A 474 24.43 -35.74 -42.29
CA ASP A 474 25.43 -36.81 -42.25
C ASP A 474 26.80 -36.26 -41.81
N GLU A 475 27.24 -36.68 -40.61
CA GLU A 475 28.52 -36.27 -39.99
C GLU A 475 29.77 -36.64 -40.83
N ASP A 476 29.64 -37.54 -41.80
CA ASP A 476 30.73 -37.93 -42.70
C ASP A 476 31.04 -36.86 -43.78
N TYR A 477 30.25 -35.78 -43.85
CA TYR A 477 30.39 -34.72 -44.85
C TYR A 477 30.90 -33.39 -44.24
N ALA A 478 31.73 -32.68 -45.00
CA ALA A 478 32.39 -31.46 -44.55
C ALA A 478 31.44 -30.29 -44.20
N ASN A 479 30.22 -30.28 -44.74
CA ASN A 479 29.19 -29.29 -44.44
C ASN A 479 28.05 -29.83 -43.58
N TYR A 480 28.31 -30.88 -42.79
CA TYR A 480 27.40 -31.37 -41.77
C TYR A 480 26.94 -30.23 -40.86
N ASN A 481 25.63 -30.12 -40.63
CA ASN A 481 25.05 -29.17 -39.70
C ASN A 481 24.22 -29.93 -38.64
N PRO A 482 24.59 -29.86 -37.34
CA PRO A 482 23.87 -30.57 -36.27
C PRO A 482 22.45 -30.06 -36.01
N VAL A 483 22.11 -28.85 -36.47
CA VAL A 483 20.77 -28.25 -36.35
C VAL A 483 19.81 -28.76 -37.42
N ALA A 484 20.33 -29.22 -38.56
CA ALA A 484 19.53 -29.70 -39.67
C ALA A 484 18.70 -30.94 -39.27
N ASN A 485 17.39 -30.88 -39.51
CA ASN A 485 16.47 -32.00 -39.28
C ASN A 485 15.74 -32.43 -40.57
N PHE A 486 16.07 -31.80 -41.70
CA PHE A 486 15.62 -32.16 -43.02
C PHE A 486 16.79 -32.15 -44.02
N GLU A 487 16.99 -33.26 -44.74
CA GLU A 487 18.00 -33.38 -45.79
C GLU A 487 17.35 -33.37 -47.18
N GLY A 488 17.70 -32.38 -48.00
CA GLY A 488 17.31 -32.23 -49.39
C GLY A 488 18.23 -32.94 -50.40
N GLU A 489 17.89 -32.84 -51.69
CA GLU A 489 18.69 -33.46 -52.76
C GLU A 489 20.02 -32.70 -52.97
N ASN A 490 21.14 -33.32 -52.56
CA ASN A 490 22.51 -32.82 -52.66
C ASN A 490 22.92 -31.78 -51.59
N ASP A 491 22.29 -31.80 -50.43
CA ASP A 491 22.68 -30.91 -49.32
C ASP A 491 24.01 -31.33 -48.69
N CYS A 492 24.36 -32.61 -48.70
CA CYS A 492 25.65 -33.10 -48.21
C CYS A 492 26.76 -33.03 -49.27
N SER A 493 27.84 -32.33 -48.94
CA SER A 493 28.98 -32.07 -49.81
C SER A 493 30.30 -32.12 -49.05
N ASN A 494 31.28 -32.79 -49.65
CA ASN A 494 32.68 -32.74 -49.21
C ASN A 494 33.47 -31.63 -49.91
N ALA A 495 32.78 -30.73 -50.62
CA ALA A 495 33.41 -29.56 -51.21
C ALA A 495 33.73 -28.55 -50.10
N PRO A 496 35.00 -28.14 -49.93
CA PRO A 496 35.34 -27.10 -48.98
C PRO A 496 34.72 -25.77 -49.39
N VAL A 497 34.38 -24.95 -48.40
CA VAL A 497 33.60 -23.71 -48.57
C VAL A 497 34.31 -22.70 -49.46
N ASN A 498 35.64 -22.61 -49.36
CA ASN A 498 36.48 -21.75 -50.20
C ASN A 498 37.94 -22.23 -50.23
N ALA A 499 38.69 -21.92 -51.29
CA ALA A 499 40.12 -22.18 -51.41
C ALA A 499 40.92 -20.99 -51.99
N ASP A 500 40.35 -19.79 -51.95
CA ASP A 500 40.99 -18.50 -52.29
C ASP A 500 41.81 -17.99 -51.09
N PHE A 501 42.98 -18.58 -50.89
CA PHE A 501 43.86 -18.28 -49.75
C PHE A 501 44.50 -16.89 -49.80
N ASN A 502 44.54 -16.27 -50.98
CA ASN A 502 45.14 -14.96 -51.15
C ASN A 502 44.10 -13.82 -51.25
N THR A 503 42.81 -14.15 -51.16
CA THR A 503 41.66 -13.21 -51.16
C THR A 503 41.58 -12.35 -52.43
N ASP A 504 42.07 -12.86 -53.56
CA ASP A 504 42.02 -12.12 -54.84
C ASP A 504 40.74 -12.34 -55.65
N GLY A 505 39.81 -13.14 -55.11
CA GLY A 505 38.52 -13.48 -55.68
C GLY A 505 38.57 -14.62 -56.69
N MET A 506 39.71 -15.29 -56.88
CA MET A 506 39.88 -16.37 -57.85
C MET A 506 40.72 -17.50 -57.28
N VAL A 507 40.21 -18.74 -57.31
CA VAL A 507 41.04 -19.92 -57.02
C VAL A 507 41.94 -20.24 -58.21
N GLN A 508 43.24 -20.00 -58.07
CA GLN A 508 44.22 -20.09 -59.14
C GLN A 508 45.58 -20.65 -58.66
N LEU A 509 46.59 -20.59 -59.52
CA LEU A 509 47.94 -21.06 -59.19
C LEU A 509 48.56 -20.31 -58.00
N ALA A 510 48.11 -19.09 -57.73
CA ALA A 510 48.55 -18.30 -56.58
C ALA A 510 48.08 -18.91 -55.25
N ASP A 511 46.87 -19.48 -55.21
CA ASP A 511 46.33 -20.17 -54.04
C ASP A 511 46.98 -21.52 -53.84
N LEU A 512 47.24 -22.26 -54.91
CA LEU A 512 48.05 -23.48 -54.82
C LEU A 512 49.45 -23.15 -54.27
N LEU A 513 50.02 -22.00 -54.64
CA LEU A 513 51.29 -21.55 -54.07
C LEU A 513 51.16 -21.21 -52.58
N ALA A 514 50.08 -20.54 -52.16
CA ALA A 514 49.79 -20.24 -50.76
C ALA A 514 49.61 -21.53 -49.93
N PHE A 515 48.86 -22.50 -50.45
CA PHE A 515 48.73 -23.83 -49.88
C PHE A 515 50.09 -24.53 -49.71
N LEU A 516 50.93 -24.52 -50.75
CA LEU A 516 52.26 -25.15 -50.70
C LEU A 516 53.23 -24.45 -49.73
N LEU A 517 52.97 -23.20 -49.36
CA LEU A 517 53.69 -22.52 -48.27
C LEU A 517 53.24 -23.01 -46.89
N ALA A 518 52.00 -23.48 -46.77
CA ALA A 518 51.43 -24.09 -45.57
C ALA A 518 51.70 -25.61 -45.48
N TYR A 519 52.12 -26.27 -46.56
CA TYR A 519 52.36 -27.72 -46.56
C TYR A 519 53.38 -28.17 -45.50
N ASP A 520 53.06 -29.26 -44.78
CA ASP A 520 53.84 -29.84 -43.66
C ASP A 520 53.87 -28.95 -42.40
N THR A 521 52.93 -28.02 -42.27
CA THR A 521 52.67 -27.27 -41.04
C THR A 521 51.64 -28.01 -40.17
N ALA A 522 51.70 -27.78 -38.86
CA ALA A 522 50.88 -28.46 -37.86
C ALA A 522 50.42 -27.47 -36.77
N GLY A 523 49.18 -27.61 -36.29
CA GLY A 523 48.70 -26.91 -35.08
C GLY A 523 49.39 -27.43 -33.80
N PRO A 524 49.40 -26.69 -32.65
CA PRO A 524 48.84 -25.37 -32.33
C PRO A 524 49.88 -24.23 -32.38
N VAL A 525 50.98 -24.42 -33.11
CA VAL A 525 51.96 -23.37 -33.42
C VAL A 525 52.33 -23.51 -34.89
N TRP A 526 51.49 -22.97 -35.77
CA TRP A 526 51.57 -23.04 -37.24
C TRP A 526 52.81 -22.33 -37.86
N GLY A 527 53.91 -22.20 -37.11
CA GLY A 527 55.18 -21.63 -37.57
C GLY A 527 55.12 -20.12 -37.84
N MET A 528 56.15 -19.58 -38.51
CA MET A 528 56.30 -18.13 -38.81
C MET A 528 55.35 -17.63 -39.93
N GLN A 529 54.15 -18.20 -40.08
CA GLN A 529 53.16 -17.78 -41.09
C GLN A 529 51.92 -17.23 -40.37
N PRO A 530 51.88 -15.92 -40.05
CA PRO A 530 50.82 -15.33 -39.24
C PRO A 530 49.42 -15.51 -39.83
N TRP A 531 49.30 -15.54 -41.16
CA TRP A 531 48.02 -15.69 -41.84
C TRP A 531 47.40 -17.09 -41.69
N ILE A 532 48.20 -18.15 -41.50
CA ILE A 532 47.69 -19.52 -41.27
C ILE A 532 47.12 -19.61 -39.86
N VAL A 533 47.82 -19.01 -38.90
CA VAL A 533 47.35 -18.89 -37.51
C VAL A 533 45.99 -18.18 -37.50
N GLU A 534 45.88 -17.03 -38.16
CA GLU A 534 44.64 -16.26 -38.23
C GLU A 534 43.50 -16.99 -38.98
N ALA A 535 43.80 -17.79 -40.00
CA ALA A 535 42.79 -18.51 -40.79
C ALA A 535 42.28 -19.81 -40.13
N CYS A 536 43.13 -20.50 -39.36
CA CYS A 536 42.85 -21.82 -38.81
C CYS A 536 42.68 -21.85 -37.29
N GLU A 537 42.93 -20.74 -36.60
CA GLU A 537 42.73 -20.60 -35.15
C GLU A 537 41.55 -19.68 -34.89
N VAL A 538 40.36 -20.28 -34.79
CA VAL A 538 39.16 -19.63 -34.26
C VAL A 538 38.86 -20.22 -32.88
N THR A 539 38.59 -19.36 -31.90
CA THR A 539 38.29 -19.76 -30.53
C THR A 539 36.80 -19.66 -30.30
N ALA A 540 36.13 -20.81 -30.19
CA ALA A 540 34.73 -20.83 -29.82
C ALA A 540 34.54 -20.29 -28.39
N PHE A 541 33.44 -19.58 -28.17
CA PHE A 541 32.91 -19.31 -26.84
C PHE A 541 32.54 -20.64 -26.16
N THR A 542 32.61 -20.67 -24.84
CA THR A 542 32.14 -21.82 -24.07
C THR A 542 30.61 -21.85 -24.06
N ASP A 543 30.01 -23.05 -23.94
CA ASP A 543 28.57 -23.19 -23.76
C ASP A 543 28.04 -22.33 -22.60
N GLU A 544 28.81 -22.18 -21.53
CA GLU A 544 28.50 -21.32 -20.39
C GLU A 544 28.44 -19.82 -20.77
N GLN A 545 29.37 -19.36 -21.61
CA GLN A 545 29.37 -17.99 -22.12
C GLN A 545 28.18 -17.71 -23.04
N LEU A 546 27.79 -18.69 -23.87
CA LEU A 546 26.66 -18.57 -24.77
C LEU A 546 25.33 -18.65 -24.01
N LEU A 547 25.20 -19.56 -23.05
CA LEU A 547 24.01 -19.68 -22.20
C LEU A 547 23.79 -18.43 -21.32
N ALA A 548 24.85 -17.73 -20.93
CA ALA A 548 24.75 -16.47 -20.20
C ALA A 548 24.14 -15.32 -21.04
N THR A 549 24.03 -15.46 -22.36
CA THR A 549 23.38 -14.45 -23.23
C THR A 549 21.86 -14.57 -23.26
N VAL A 550 21.30 -15.66 -22.73
CA VAL A 550 19.86 -15.88 -22.64
C VAL A 550 19.39 -15.40 -21.29
N SER A 551 18.55 -14.37 -21.29
CA SER A 551 17.71 -14.10 -20.13
C SER A 551 16.46 -14.95 -20.29
N PRO A 552 16.26 -16.02 -19.49
CA PRO A 552 14.95 -16.64 -19.42
C PRO A 552 13.95 -15.59 -18.98
N CYS A 553 12.71 -15.70 -19.44
CA CYS A 553 11.62 -14.90 -18.88
C CYS A 553 11.59 -15.14 -17.35
N GLN A 554 11.55 -14.06 -16.56
CA GLN A 554 11.52 -14.12 -15.10
C GLN A 554 10.18 -13.55 -14.61
N GLY A 555 9.31 -14.40 -14.06
CA GLY A 555 8.06 -13.97 -13.44
C GLY A 555 6.85 -14.84 -13.80
N ASP A 556 5.66 -14.38 -13.41
CA ASP A 556 4.36 -15.03 -13.66
C ASP A 556 3.84 -14.84 -15.11
N ASP A 557 4.58 -14.09 -15.95
CA ASP A 557 4.22 -13.71 -17.32
C ASP A 557 4.82 -14.65 -18.40
N CYS A 558 5.33 -15.81 -17.98
CA CYS A 558 6.04 -16.74 -18.85
C CYS A 558 5.16 -17.97 -19.19
N CYS A 559 5.06 -18.27 -20.48
CA CYS A 559 4.15 -19.29 -21.00
C CYS A 559 4.69 -20.72 -20.84
N GLY A 560 4.49 -21.29 -19.65
CA GLY A 560 4.84 -22.67 -19.37
C GLY A 560 6.31 -22.88 -19.02
N SER A 561 6.80 -24.11 -19.21
CA SER A 561 8.20 -24.46 -19.00
C SER A 561 9.02 -24.05 -20.21
N GLU A 562 9.74 -22.92 -20.11
CA GLU A 562 10.58 -22.45 -21.19
C GLU A 562 11.79 -23.37 -21.45
N GLY A 563 12.11 -23.48 -22.73
CA GLY A 563 13.34 -24.05 -23.23
C GLY A 563 13.18 -24.47 -24.68
N CYS A 564 14.30 -24.69 -25.35
CA CYS A 564 14.24 -25.13 -26.72
C CYS A 564 13.77 -26.59 -26.79
N ILE A 565 12.82 -26.89 -27.66
CA ILE A 565 12.34 -28.26 -27.90
C ILE A 565 13.19 -29.03 -28.91
N TYR A 566 14.10 -28.34 -29.62
CA TYR A 566 15.04 -28.94 -30.55
C TYR A 566 16.32 -29.39 -29.83
N SER A 567 16.60 -30.70 -29.88
CA SER A 567 17.74 -31.32 -29.20
C SER A 567 19.13 -30.83 -29.65
N ALA A 568 19.20 -30.08 -30.74
CA ALA A 568 20.43 -29.50 -31.27
C ALA A 568 20.77 -28.12 -30.66
N ALA A 569 19.83 -27.47 -29.97
CA ALA A 569 20.07 -26.18 -29.34
C ALA A 569 20.82 -26.31 -28.02
N LEU A 570 21.62 -25.29 -27.68
CA LEU A 570 22.37 -25.25 -26.42
C LEU A 570 21.45 -25.19 -25.19
N ASN A 571 20.34 -24.48 -25.29
CA ASN A 571 19.31 -24.37 -24.24
C ASN A 571 18.16 -25.37 -24.44
N TYR A 572 18.46 -26.56 -24.99
CA TYR A 572 17.47 -27.63 -25.11
C TYR A 572 16.95 -28.06 -23.73
N ASN A 573 15.62 -28.12 -23.61
CA ASN A 573 14.92 -28.60 -22.44
C ASN A 573 13.90 -29.66 -22.87
N ALA A 574 14.09 -30.90 -22.39
CA ALA A 574 13.19 -32.02 -22.72
C ALA A 574 11.80 -31.88 -22.08
N ASP A 575 11.68 -31.04 -21.04
CA ASP A 575 10.43 -30.77 -20.34
C ASP A 575 9.74 -29.51 -20.87
N ALA A 576 10.33 -28.79 -21.85
CA ALA A 576 9.71 -27.62 -22.43
C ALA A 576 8.45 -27.97 -23.23
N ASP A 577 7.37 -27.23 -22.96
CA ASP A 577 6.06 -27.39 -23.58
C ASP A 577 5.69 -26.24 -24.51
N GLN A 578 6.49 -25.17 -24.53
CA GLN A 578 6.45 -24.08 -25.50
C GLN A 578 7.86 -23.59 -25.83
N ASP A 579 8.13 -23.33 -27.11
CA ASP A 579 9.34 -22.66 -27.57
C ASP A 579 8.97 -21.27 -28.08
N SER A 580 9.38 -20.27 -27.30
CA SER A 580 9.15 -18.83 -27.49
C SER A 580 10.12 -18.20 -28.50
N GLY A 581 10.85 -19.01 -29.28
CA GLY A 581 11.77 -18.55 -30.33
C GLY A 581 13.20 -18.34 -29.86
N PHE A 582 13.53 -18.77 -28.64
CA PHE A 582 14.82 -18.55 -28.00
C PHE A 582 15.79 -19.74 -28.12
N CYS A 583 15.53 -20.75 -28.97
CA CYS A 583 16.52 -21.78 -29.23
C CYS A 583 17.86 -21.18 -29.65
N LEU A 584 18.93 -21.54 -28.93
CA LEU A 584 20.28 -21.15 -29.26
C LEU A 584 20.91 -22.18 -30.19
N PHE A 585 21.06 -21.81 -31.46
CA PHE A 585 21.79 -22.56 -32.46
C PHE A 585 23.16 -21.90 -32.69
N PRO A 586 24.23 -22.41 -32.05
CA PRO A 586 25.56 -21.82 -32.16
C PRO A 586 26.18 -22.07 -33.53
N GLY A 587 26.86 -21.05 -34.04
CA GLY A 587 27.68 -21.12 -35.24
C GLY A 587 28.08 -19.73 -35.71
N CYS A 588 28.72 -19.62 -36.86
CA CYS A 588 29.07 -18.31 -37.39
C CYS A 588 27.88 -17.66 -38.10
N ILE A 589 27.37 -16.55 -37.56
CA ILE A 589 26.22 -15.82 -38.12
C ILE A 589 26.59 -14.72 -39.13
N ASP A 590 27.88 -14.46 -39.33
CA ASP A 590 28.33 -13.41 -40.26
C ASP A 590 28.36 -13.94 -41.70
N GLU A 591 27.47 -13.43 -42.57
CA GLU A 591 27.38 -13.80 -43.99
C GLU A 591 28.68 -13.53 -44.78
N GLU A 592 29.58 -12.69 -44.29
CA GLU A 592 30.89 -12.40 -44.91
C GLU A 592 31.98 -13.42 -44.52
N ALA A 593 31.73 -14.27 -43.50
CA ALA A 593 32.66 -15.30 -43.07
C ALA A 593 32.67 -16.51 -44.02
N VAL A 594 33.82 -17.18 -44.13
CA VAL A 594 33.98 -18.36 -44.99
C VAL A 594 33.34 -19.62 -44.40
N ASN A 595 33.01 -19.62 -43.11
CA ASN A 595 32.32 -20.70 -42.40
C ASN A 595 30.95 -20.25 -41.85
N PHE A 596 30.32 -19.26 -42.51
CA PHE A 596 28.94 -18.85 -42.24
C PHE A 596 28.01 -20.07 -42.19
N ASP A 597 27.20 -20.13 -41.13
CA ASP A 597 26.15 -21.12 -40.89
C ASP A 597 24.79 -20.40 -40.96
N ASP A 598 23.96 -20.77 -41.94
CA ASP A 598 22.65 -20.19 -42.20
C ASP A 598 21.56 -20.66 -41.23
N LEU A 599 21.84 -21.69 -40.43
CA LEU A 599 20.97 -22.19 -39.37
C LEU A 599 21.37 -21.68 -37.98
N ALA A 600 22.55 -21.06 -37.85
CA ALA A 600 22.98 -20.46 -36.60
C ALA A 600 22.24 -19.13 -36.34
N ASN A 601 21.88 -18.90 -35.08
CA ASN A 601 21.28 -17.64 -34.63
C ASN A 601 22.02 -16.99 -33.45
N VAL A 602 23.06 -17.65 -32.94
CA VAL A 602 24.00 -17.07 -31.97
C VAL A 602 25.43 -17.28 -32.46
N ASP A 603 26.20 -16.19 -32.49
CA ASP A 603 27.61 -16.24 -32.84
C ASP A 603 28.39 -16.98 -31.75
N ASP A 604 28.98 -18.11 -32.10
CA ASP A 604 29.82 -18.91 -31.20
C ASP A 604 31.28 -18.46 -31.19
N GLY A 605 31.63 -17.37 -31.88
CA GLY A 605 32.99 -16.84 -31.97
C GLY A 605 33.87 -17.61 -32.96
N THR A 606 33.31 -18.56 -33.70
CA THR A 606 34.07 -19.35 -34.69
C THR A 606 34.16 -18.70 -36.07
N CYS A 607 33.59 -17.52 -36.28
CA CYS A 607 33.65 -16.83 -37.58
C CYS A 607 35.08 -16.62 -38.08
N SER A 608 35.41 -17.23 -39.21
CA SER A 608 36.66 -17.08 -39.94
C SER A 608 36.42 -16.34 -41.24
N TYR A 609 37.25 -15.33 -41.53
CA TYR A 609 37.19 -14.54 -42.76
C TYR A 609 38.27 -14.93 -43.77
N GLN A 610 39.08 -15.95 -43.44
CA GLN A 610 40.18 -16.41 -44.27
C GLN A 610 40.17 -17.93 -44.38
N PRO A 611 40.26 -18.50 -45.59
CA PRO A 611 40.15 -19.95 -45.76
C PRO A 611 41.34 -20.67 -45.14
N CYS A 612 41.06 -21.68 -44.32
CA CYS A 612 42.07 -22.54 -43.71
C CYS A 612 42.54 -23.63 -44.70
N PRO A 613 43.87 -23.82 -44.88
CA PRO A 613 44.40 -24.86 -45.78
C PRO A 613 44.26 -26.31 -45.26
N ASP A 614 43.89 -26.50 -44.00
CA ASP A 614 43.62 -27.81 -43.38
C ASP A 614 42.15 -28.17 -43.65
N PHE A 615 41.90 -28.95 -44.70
CA PHE A 615 40.55 -29.21 -45.21
C PHE A 615 39.89 -30.41 -44.56
N ASN A 616 40.65 -31.29 -43.91
CA ASN A 616 40.11 -32.44 -43.19
C ASN A 616 40.08 -32.21 -41.66
N GLY A 617 40.53 -31.04 -41.19
CA GLY A 617 40.46 -30.62 -39.80
C GLY A 617 41.32 -31.46 -38.86
N ASP A 618 42.33 -32.17 -39.37
CA ASP A 618 43.17 -33.06 -38.55
C ASP A 618 44.35 -32.35 -37.87
N GLY A 619 44.47 -31.04 -38.07
CA GLY A 619 45.50 -30.18 -37.52
C GLY A 619 46.80 -30.22 -38.31
N LEU A 620 46.84 -30.85 -39.50
CA LEU A 620 48.02 -30.94 -40.37
C LEU A 620 47.67 -30.53 -41.80
N VAL A 621 48.44 -29.60 -42.38
CA VAL A 621 48.32 -29.32 -43.83
C VAL A 621 49.19 -30.33 -44.58
N GLN A 622 48.56 -31.32 -45.21
CA GLN A 622 49.25 -32.47 -45.80
C GLN A 622 48.72 -32.82 -47.21
N VAL A 623 49.18 -33.97 -47.74
CA VAL A 623 48.81 -34.42 -49.10
C VAL A 623 47.31 -34.67 -49.22
N VAL A 624 46.65 -35.03 -48.13
CA VAL A 624 45.21 -35.27 -48.09
C VAL A 624 44.46 -33.97 -48.40
N ASP A 625 44.85 -32.87 -47.77
CA ASP A 625 44.28 -31.53 -48.00
C ASP A 625 44.58 -31.01 -49.40
N LEU A 626 45.80 -31.26 -49.90
CA LEU A 626 46.15 -30.95 -51.27
C LEU A 626 45.29 -31.73 -52.28
N MET A 627 44.94 -32.97 -51.94
CA MET A 627 44.05 -33.78 -52.77
C MET A 627 42.65 -33.18 -52.80
N ASN A 628 42.13 -32.76 -51.65
CA ASN A 628 40.83 -32.08 -51.54
C ASN A 628 40.81 -30.80 -52.39
N PHE A 629 41.84 -29.96 -52.29
CA PHE A 629 42.03 -28.78 -53.13
C PHE A 629 42.00 -29.12 -54.63
N LEU A 630 42.78 -30.11 -55.06
CA LEU A 630 42.91 -30.47 -56.48
C LEU A 630 41.69 -31.22 -57.03
N LEU A 631 40.94 -31.93 -56.18
CA LEU A 631 39.71 -32.61 -56.59
C LEU A 631 38.62 -31.61 -56.94
N VAL A 632 38.54 -30.50 -56.20
CA VAL A 632 37.49 -29.49 -56.38
C VAL A 632 37.90 -28.42 -57.40
N TRP A 633 39.15 -27.93 -57.35
CA TRP A 633 39.60 -26.81 -58.20
C TRP A 633 40.73 -27.15 -59.19
N GLY A 634 41.24 -28.38 -59.18
CA GLY A 634 42.33 -28.83 -60.07
C GLY A 634 41.88 -29.25 -61.48
N THR A 635 40.57 -29.27 -61.76
CA THR A 635 40.04 -29.59 -63.09
C THR A 635 39.85 -28.33 -63.92
N THR A 636 40.46 -28.27 -65.11
CA THR A 636 40.16 -27.23 -66.10
C THR A 636 38.72 -27.42 -66.61
N TYR A 637 37.84 -26.47 -66.32
CA TYR A 637 36.59 -26.32 -67.07
C TYR A 637 36.94 -25.85 -68.49
N ASP A 638 36.55 -26.64 -69.50
CA ASP A 638 36.68 -26.32 -70.93
C ASP A 638 35.72 -25.21 -71.38
#